data_AF-A0A6I6JHB3-F1
#
_entry.id   AF-A0A6I6JHB3-F1
#
_cell.length_a   1.000
_cell.length_b   1.000
_cell.length_c   1.000
_cell.angle_alpha   90.00
_cell.angle_beta   90.00
_cell.angle_gamma   90.00
#
_symmetry.space_group_name_H-M   'P 1'
#
loop_
_entity.id
_entity.type
_entity.pdbx_description
1 polymer ?
#
loop_
_entity_poly.entity_id
_entity_poly.type
_entity_poly.pdbx_seq_one_letter_code
_entity_poly.pdbx_strand_id
1 'polypeptide(L)'
;MTKTRIITSCTRDCPNTCGLVATVEDGRLVGLTGNPDHPLTSGVACHKTGKYIRRVYSPERITHPMVRKNGQWERVSWDEALDLVADTMKTVCEESGPEAILYYQGYGERTALKLLNKYFFNLLGGATTMYGSLCGGAGQGSQNLDFGERVSHDPLDHLNSNSIVLWARNPVSTNISLVPIIRKVKKRGGKVIVIDPAKSKSVALADHHIKPRPGGDGYLAMAATKLILAAGAEDREFLEKYSEGVEEYLAILERYSVEELCSLAGVPTSDALILANTFMKHGPTSTLLGWGLHRYEYAHHSIRPIDALGAVSGNIGVPGGGVSQGFEEYGPYDSQWWGDGLNPPRRQFLIPKVGEEILNAKNPAVRLIYVTAGNPLCMAPNSSRIAEAFGRAELVVYSGHFMDDTADLADVFLPATTFLEEDDVVASYGHNYVGPVNRAIEPVGECKSEFHMFYELASRFPFADWYRRPVDEWLQRICSPIWQQGGDLESLRREAFRLDAPMVPYEDKTFPTESGRFRFMTEFDPEHTAGDNAYPYKLLTIAPHGTICSERTVAEHEPLPVVTLNAQEAERGGMRDGMIVLVKSPVGEVRARLRADADMRRDVLVAERGGWTKAGHGLNLLTLDMASKVGNGTPFYETSVAVSPEPEVKARILLVQNSGRAPGGTFHKALERGGASLMLVRPADGESLPELPDAFDGLVVLGGPQHAFDDDASPYFPALMRLMREFDEAGKPVAGICLGAQLLARAHGARTWGMDALEFGFVRHALTPEGEADPLFMGIGELPGLMEFHEDSFDLPDGAGLLVQGDACANQCFRVGRVSYGFQFHLEVDSAVVENWINLFKRGEIDTYAEYKKLYGPAFFEAMEADLPLLVARSEDFCNRVAANWLKLVVG
;
A
#
# COMPACT_ATOMS: atom_id res chain seq x y z
N MET A 1 7.82 22.55 30.23
CA MET A 1 7.23 21.53 29.34
C MET A 1 5.88 22.04 28.88
N THR A 2 5.81 22.52 27.64
CA THR A 2 4.55 22.98 27.04
C THR A 2 3.91 21.80 26.34
N LYS A 3 2.78 21.33 26.88
CA LYS A 3 1.96 20.29 26.28
C LYS A 3 0.77 20.94 25.58
N THR A 4 0.67 20.75 24.28
CA THR A 4 -0.41 21.32 23.46
C THR A 4 -1.22 20.20 22.83
N ARG A 5 -2.53 20.42 22.69
CA ARG A 5 -3.46 19.53 21.99
C ARG A 5 -3.98 20.26 20.78
N ILE A 6 -3.80 19.66 19.61
CA ILE A 6 -4.15 20.26 18.32
C ILE A 6 -5.18 19.35 17.66
N ILE A 7 -6.32 19.93 17.30
CA ILE A 7 -7.38 19.23 16.57
C ILE A 7 -6.96 19.17 15.11
N THR A 8 -7.10 18.02 14.47
CA THR A 8 -6.78 17.82 13.05
C THR A 8 -7.61 16.66 12.50
N SER A 9 -7.44 16.28 11.24
CA SER A 9 -8.18 15.20 10.59
C SER A 9 -7.24 14.23 9.90
N CYS A 10 -7.56 12.95 9.93
CA CYS A 10 -6.82 11.93 9.20
C CYS A 10 -7.04 12.09 7.70
N THR A 11 -5.99 12.38 6.94
CA THR A 11 -6.07 12.59 5.47
C THR A 11 -5.84 11.34 4.63
N ARG A 12 -5.45 10.22 5.28
CA ARG A 12 -5.15 8.96 4.60
C ARG A 12 -6.35 8.42 3.80
N ASP A 13 -6.09 7.67 2.73
CA ASP A 13 -7.11 7.18 1.80
C ASP A 13 -8.07 6.14 2.43
N CYS A 14 -9.06 6.63 3.17
CA CYS A 14 -10.07 5.86 3.89
C CYS A 14 -11.35 6.69 4.07
N PRO A 15 -12.56 6.10 3.99
CA PRO A 15 -13.84 6.84 4.09
C PRO A 15 -14.11 7.48 5.46
N ASN A 16 -13.28 7.25 6.48
CA ASN A 16 -13.58 7.73 7.82
C ASN A 16 -13.24 9.18 8.06
N THR A 17 -12.23 9.73 7.35
CA THR A 17 -11.61 11.04 7.59
C THR A 17 -11.65 11.42 9.07
N CYS A 18 -11.11 10.54 9.93
CA CYS A 18 -11.35 10.63 11.38
C CYS A 18 -10.92 11.99 11.91
N GLY A 19 -11.76 12.66 12.69
CA GLY A 19 -11.31 13.74 13.57
C GLY A 19 -10.30 13.20 14.59
N LEU A 20 -9.17 13.88 14.75
CA LEU A 20 -8.04 13.50 15.59
C LEU A 20 -7.64 14.61 16.56
N VAL A 21 -6.94 14.21 17.61
CA VAL A 21 -6.22 15.09 18.53
C VAL A 21 -4.75 14.68 18.53
N ALA A 22 -3.91 15.55 17.99
CA ALA A 22 -2.47 15.47 18.09
C ALA A 22 -2.01 16.07 19.43
N THR A 23 -1.22 15.32 20.19
CA THR A 23 -0.63 15.76 21.45
C THR A 23 0.85 16.01 21.23
N VAL A 24 1.27 17.24 21.49
CA VAL A 24 2.63 17.73 21.24
C VAL A 24 3.26 18.15 22.56
N GLU A 25 4.46 17.66 22.83
CA GLU A 25 5.26 18.01 24.00
C GLU A 25 6.61 18.50 23.52
N ASP A 26 6.97 19.73 23.91
CA ASP A 26 8.25 20.37 23.56
C ASP A 26 8.57 20.30 22.05
N GLY A 27 7.56 20.56 21.21
CA GLY A 27 7.66 20.58 19.75
C GLY A 27 7.61 19.20 19.08
N ARG A 28 7.54 18.10 19.84
CA ARG A 28 7.48 16.73 19.33
C ARG A 28 6.09 16.13 19.47
N LEU A 29 5.62 15.44 18.44
CA LEU A 29 4.38 14.68 18.46
C LEU A 29 4.54 13.41 19.31
N VAL A 30 3.83 13.33 20.43
CA VAL A 30 3.90 12.20 21.38
C VAL A 30 2.62 11.37 21.45
N GLY A 31 1.51 11.87 20.90
CA GLY A 31 0.25 11.16 20.89
C GLY A 31 -0.64 11.55 19.71
N LEU A 32 -1.36 10.58 19.16
CA LEU A 32 -2.35 10.79 18.11
C LEU A 32 -3.55 9.90 18.39
N THR A 33 -4.67 10.52 18.76
CA THR A 33 -5.89 9.84 19.21
C THR A 33 -7.11 10.39 18.49
N GLY A 34 -8.24 9.67 18.52
CA GLY A 34 -9.48 10.20 17.94
C GLY A 34 -10.02 11.39 18.75
N ASN A 35 -10.60 12.37 18.06
CA ASN A 35 -11.25 13.51 18.69
C ASN A 35 -12.62 13.08 19.24
N PRO A 36 -12.84 13.09 20.58
CA PRO A 36 -14.13 12.73 21.18
C PRO A 36 -15.26 13.67 20.73
N ASP A 37 -14.94 14.90 20.37
CA ASP A 37 -15.91 15.93 20.00
C ASP A 37 -16.28 15.89 18.51
N HIS A 38 -15.62 15.03 17.71
CA HIS A 38 -16.00 14.88 16.30
C HIS A 38 -17.41 14.24 16.20
N PRO A 39 -18.38 14.88 15.52
CA PRO A 39 -19.79 14.48 15.59
C PRO A 39 -20.09 13.03 15.16
N LEU A 40 -19.39 12.53 14.12
CA LEU A 40 -19.55 11.15 13.64
C LEU A 40 -18.63 10.15 14.33
N THR A 41 -17.31 10.37 14.29
CA THR A 41 -16.34 9.37 14.78
C THR A 41 -16.25 9.32 16.30
N SER A 42 -16.60 10.40 17.02
CA SER A 42 -16.74 10.45 18.48
C SER A 42 -15.59 9.75 19.23
N GLY A 43 -14.35 10.07 18.86
CA GLY A 43 -13.13 9.51 19.46
C GLY A 43 -12.64 8.19 18.85
N VAL A 44 -13.39 7.58 17.93
CA VAL A 44 -12.95 6.37 17.22
C VAL A 44 -11.84 6.71 16.21
N ALA A 45 -10.68 6.11 16.42
CA ALA A 45 -9.57 6.06 15.47
C ALA A 45 -9.06 4.62 15.34
N CYS A 46 -8.51 4.27 14.17
CA CYS A 46 -8.01 2.92 13.93
C CYS A 46 -6.59 2.72 14.48
N HIS A 47 -6.15 1.47 14.61
CA HIS A 47 -4.78 1.16 15.07
C HIS A 47 -3.69 1.74 14.15
N LYS A 48 -4.02 2.02 12.87
CA LYS A 48 -3.10 2.65 11.92
C LYS A 48 -2.80 4.10 12.27
N THR A 49 -3.73 4.78 12.94
CA THR A 49 -3.53 6.15 13.46
C THR A 49 -2.46 6.17 14.54
N GLY A 50 -2.53 5.27 15.52
CA GLY A 50 -1.53 5.20 16.59
C GLY A 50 -0.12 4.85 16.07
N LYS A 51 -0.03 4.04 15.01
CA LYS A 51 1.24 3.73 14.34
C LYS A 51 1.79 4.88 13.48
N TYR A 52 0.97 5.87 13.13
CA TYR A 52 1.36 6.94 12.19
C TYR A 52 2.49 7.82 12.74
N ILE A 53 2.62 7.96 14.06
CA ILE A 53 3.76 8.66 14.69
C ILE A 53 5.09 8.01 14.29
N ARG A 54 5.13 6.68 14.17
CA ARG A 54 6.32 5.95 13.70
C ARG A 54 6.67 6.27 12.25
N ARG A 55 5.68 6.62 11.42
CA ARG A 55 5.88 7.07 10.03
C ARG A 55 6.48 8.48 9.98
N VAL A 56 5.97 9.40 10.82
CA VAL A 56 6.45 10.79 10.89
C VAL A 56 7.94 10.84 11.22
N TYR A 57 8.36 10.03 12.19
CA TYR A 57 9.75 9.94 12.67
C TYR A 57 10.47 8.68 12.17
N SER A 58 10.01 8.09 11.07
CA SER A 58 10.65 6.89 10.53
C SER A 58 12.07 7.22 10.08
N PRO A 59 13.04 6.36 10.35
CA PRO A 59 14.42 6.52 9.90
C PRO A 59 14.55 6.23 8.40
N GLU A 60 13.52 5.66 7.75
CA GLU A 60 13.46 5.48 6.30
C GLU A 60 12.83 6.68 5.59
N ARG A 61 12.32 7.66 6.36
CA ARG A 61 11.66 8.82 5.78
C ARG A 61 12.71 9.75 5.19
N ILE A 62 12.54 10.08 3.91
CA ILE A 62 13.36 11.09 3.25
C ILE A 62 12.90 12.48 3.69
N THR A 63 13.84 13.30 4.15
CA THR A 63 13.58 14.63 4.71
C THR A 63 14.31 15.76 3.98
N HIS A 64 15.01 15.45 2.88
CA HIS A 64 15.75 16.43 2.07
C HIS A 64 15.56 16.16 0.58
N PRO A 65 15.59 17.18 -0.31
CA PRO A 65 15.56 16.96 -1.75
C PRO A 65 16.76 16.16 -2.22
N MET A 66 16.53 15.29 -3.20
CA MET A 66 17.60 14.49 -3.80
C MET A 66 17.46 14.44 -5.31
N VAL A 67 18.60 14.39 -5.99
CA VAL A 67 18.70 14.25 -7.44
C VAL A 67 19.61 13.07 -7.75
N ARG A 68 19.23 12.26 -8.73
CA ARG A 68 20.04 11.15 -9.21
C ARG A 68 21.12 11.67 -10.16
N LYS A 69 22.39 11.57 -9.78
CA LYS A 69 23.55 11.94 -10.59
C LYS A 69 24.42 10.69 -10.78
N ASN A 70 24.79 10.40 -12.03
CA ASN A 70 25.55 9.18 -12.38
C ASN A 70 24.96 7.88 -11.80
N GLY A 71 23.63 7.79 -11.75
CA GLY A 71 22.90 6.63 -11.20
C GLY A 71 22.76 6.60 -9.67
N GLN A 72 23.42 7.49 -8.93
CA GLN A 72 23.37 7.55 -7.46
C GLN A 72 22.56 8.76 -6.97
N TRP A 73 21.87 8.59 -5.84
CA TRP A 73 21.13 9.68 -5.19
C TRP A 73 22.08 10.65 -4.49
N GLU A 74 21.99 11.94 -4.77
CA GLU A 74 22.71 12.99 -4.06
C GLU A 74 21.73 13.96 -3.42
N ARG A 75 21.98 14.33 -2.16
CA ARG A 75 21.24 15.42 -1.50
C ARG A 75 21.57 16.72 -2.22
N VAL A 76 20.53 17.51 -2.51
CA VAL A 76 20.65 18.83 -3.12
C VAL A 76 19.84 19.85 -2.35
N SER A 77 20.08 21.14 -2.60
CA SER A 77 19.21 22.19 -2.08
C SER A 77 17.84 22.15 -2.78
N TRP A 78 16.81 22.70 -2.13
CA TRP A 78 15.51 22.90 -2.77
C TRP A 78 15.59 23.76 -4.04
N ASP A 79 16.42 24.80 -4.06
CA ASP A 79 16.55 25.66 -5.23
C ASP A 79 17.18 24.89 -6.40
N GLU A 80 18.25 24.11 -6.15
CA GLU A 80 18.86 23.26 -7.18
C GLU A 80 17.86 22.24 -7.74
N ALA A 81 17.08 21.56 -6.88
CA ALA A 81 16.07 20.61 -7.32
C ALA A 81 14.97 21.29 -8.16
N LEU A 82 14.43 22.42 -7.70
CA LEU A 82 13.34 23.11 -8.37
C LEU A 82 13.81 23.85 -9.63
N ASP A 83 15.05 24.32 -9.69
CA ASP A 83 15.65 24.91 -10.89
C ASP A 83 15.82 23.84 -11.97
N LEU A 84 16.36 22.66 -11.63
CA LEU A 84 16.43 21.52 -12.55
C LEU A 84 15.04 21.18 -13.11
N VAL A 85 14.05 21.02 -12.23
CA VAL A 85 12.68 20.70 -12.66
C VAL A 85 12.11 21.81 -13.55
N ALA A 86 12.24 23.08 -13.15
CA ALA A 86 11.69 24.20 -13.91
C ALA A 86 12.36 24.37 -15.28
N ASP A 87 13.67 24.20 -15.37
CA ASP A 87 14.41 24.38 -16.61
C ASP A 87 14.13 23.23 -17.59
N THR A 88 14.00 21.99 -17.11
CA THR A 88 13.51 20.89 -17.95
C THR A 88 12.07 21.13 -18.40
N MET A 89 11.18 21.60 -17.52
CA MET A 89 9.80 21.92 -17.89
C MET A 89 9.73 23.00 -18.98
N LYS A 90 10.50 24.09 -18.85
CA LYS A 90 10.59 25.15 -19.88
C LYS A 90 11.08 24.58 -21.21
N THR A 91 12.15 23.80 -21.19
CA THR A 91 12.73 23.17 -22.38
C THR A 91 11.71 22.25 -23.08
N VAL A 92 11.05 21.37 -22.32
CA VAL A 92 10.02 20.47 -22.84
C VAL A 92 8.83 21.26 -23.42
N CYS A 93 8.38 22.31 -22.73
CA CYS A 93 7.31 23.18 -23.23
C CYS A 93 7.70 23.90 -24.53
N GLU A 94 8.92 24.41 -24.63
CA GLU A 94 9.43 25.11 -25.82
C GLU A 94 9.58 24.18 -27.02
N GLU A 95 10.11 22.97 -26.82
CA GLU A 95 10.43 22.03 -27.89
C GLU A 95 9.26 21.13 -28.31
N SER A 96 8.37 20.78 -27.37
CA SER A 96 7.34 19.74 -27.58
C SER A 96 5.94 20.14 -27.10
N GLY A 97 5.81 21.32 -26.49
CA GLY A 97 4.55 21.78 -25.90
C GLY A 97 4.28 21.20 -24.51
N PRO A 98 3.39 21.85 -23.72
CA PRO A 98 3.10 21.45 -22.34
C PRO A 98 2.50 20.05 -22.22
N GLU A 99 1.84 19.54 -23.27
CA GLU A 99 1.29 18.19 -23.29
C GLU A 99 2.37 17.09 -23.21
N ALA A 100 3.64 17.39 -23.50
CA ALA A 100 4.75 16.46 -23.29
C ALA A 100 5.07 16.23 -21.81
N ILE A 101 4.49 17.01 -20.90
CA ILE A 101 4.56 16.83 -19.45
C ILE A 101 3.32 16.05 -18.99
N LEU A 102 3.51 14.99 -18.20
CA LEU A 102 2.44 14.31 -17.47
C LEU A 102 2.47 14.70 -15.99
N TYR A 103 1.38 15.30 -15.51
CA TYR A 103 1.13 15.41 -14.08
C TYR A 103 0.30 14.23 -13.59
N TYR A 104 0.95 13.34 -12.84
CA TYR A 104 0.31 12.20 -12.17
C TYR A 104 -0.04 12.59 -10.73
N GLN A 105 -1.33 12.80 -10.47
CA GLN A 105 -1.86 12.94 -9.12
C GLN A 105 -2.57 11.66 -8.69
N GLY A 106 -2.07 11.04 -7.62
CA GLY A 106 -2.71 9.91 -6.96
C GLY A 106 -3.78 10.33 -5.95
N TYR A 107 -4.13 9.42 -5.05
CA TYR A 107 -5.21 9.59 -4.07
C TYR A 107 -4.75 9.41 -2.61
N GLY A 108 -3.43 9.31 -2.37
CA GLY A 108 -2.84 9.10 -1.03
C GLY A 108 -3.14 10.22 -0.05
N GLU A 109 -3.36 11.43 -0.56
CA GLU A 109 -3.81 12.59 0.20
C GLU A 109 -4.63 13.53 -0.70
N ARG A 110 -5.84 13.89 -0.26
CA ARG A 110 -6.85 14.64 -1.06
C ARG A 110 -7.36 15.87 -0.31
N THR A 111 -6.44 16.74 0.08
CA THR A 111 -6.76 17.98 0.77
C THR A 111 -6.99 19.11 -0.24
N ALA A 112 -7.60 20.21 0.20
CA ALA A 112 -8.02 21.30 -0.66
C ALA A 112 -6.83 21.93 -1.42
N LEU A 113 -5.76 22.33 -0.73
CA LEU A 113 -4.64 23.02 -1.37
C LEU A 113 -3.91 22.13 -2.39
N LYS A 114 -3.87 20.82 -2.17
CA LYS A 114 -3.24 19.88 -3.11
C LYS A 114 -3.96 19.78 -4.45
N LEU A 115 -5.25 20.15 -4.51
CA LEU A 115 -5.98 20.27 -5.78
C LEU A 115 -5.48 21.43 -6.65
N LEU A 116 -4.85 22.45 -6.05
CA LEU A 116 -4.23 23.56 -6.77
C LEU A 116 -2.96 23.14 -7.52
N ASN A 117 -2.40 21.97 -7.25
CA ASN A 117 -1.28 21.45 -8.02
C ASN A 117 -1.68 21.27 -9.50
N LYS A 118 -2.90 20.79 -9.77
CA LYS A 118 -3.46 20.73 -11.13
C LYS A 118 -3.59 22.15 -11.74
N TYR A 119 -3.94 23.14 -10.92
CA TYR A 119 -4.05 24.54 -11.35
C TYR A 119 -2.71 25.09 -11.85
N PHE A 120 -1.61 24.77 -11.17
CA PHE A 120 -0.26 25.15 -11.58
C PHE A 120 0.05 24.71 -13.02
N PHE A 121 -0.19 23.43 -13.34
CA PHE A 121 0.04 22.90 -14.69
C PHE A 121 -0.88 23.52 -15.74
N ASN A 122 -2.03 24.04 -15.32
CA ASN A 122 -2.95 24.74 -16.22
C ASN A 122 -2.52 26.17 -16.49
N LEU A 123 -1.91 26.85 -15.52
CA LEU A 123 -1.26 28.14 -15.73
C LEU A 123 -0.02 28.02 -16.63
N LEU A 124 0.69 26.89 -16.55
CA LEU A 124 1.87 26.60 -17.39
C LEU A 124 1.55 26.53 -18.90
N GLY A 125 0.32 26.18 -19.24
CA GLY A 125 -0.11 25.98 -20.64
C GLY A 125 -0.97 24.75 -20.86
N GLY A 126 -1.28 23.97 -19.81
CA GLY A 126 -2.12 22.78 -19.89
C GLY A 126 -1.30 21.51 -20.15
N ALA A 127 -0.72 20.94 -19.09
CA ALA A 127 -0.01 19.66 -19.18
C ALA A 127 -0.97 18.46 -19.42
N THR A 128 -0.41 17.32 -19.81
CA THR A 128 -1.17 16.06 -19.80
C THR A 128 -1.56 15.74 -18.36
N THR A 129 -2.85 15.47 -18.15
CA THR A 129 -3.40 15.07 -16.85
C THR A 129 -4.06 13.70 -16.95
N MET A 130 -4.63 13.21 -15.86
CA MET A 130 -5.32 11.92 -15.85
C MET A 130 -6.81 12.06 -15.59
N TYR A 131 -7.58 11.08 -16.05
CA TYR A 131 -9.00 10.92 -15.75
C TYR A 131 -9.35 9.45 -15.47
N GLY A 132 -10.56 9.20 -14.97
CA GLY A 132 -10.97 7.89 -14.46
C GLY A 132 -10.49 7.68 -13.03
N SER A 133 -10.46 6.43 -12.56
CA SER A 133 -10.01 6.14 -11.19
C SER A 133 -9.54 4.71 -10.99
N LEU A 134 -8.69 4.49 -9.99
CA LEU A 134 -8.34 3.15 -9.50
C LEU A 134 -9.42 2.52 -8.60
N CYS A 135 -10.42 3.29 -8.17
CA CYS A 135 -11.28 2.91 -7.03
C CYS A 135 -12.77 3.15 -7.27
N GLY A 136 -13.21 4.41 -7.25
CA GLY A 136 -14.63 4.78 -7.08
C GLY A 136 -15.45 4.87 -8.37
N GLY A 137 -14.81 5.12 -9.51
CA GLY A 137 -15.48 5.57 -10.73
C GLY A 137 -16.56 4.62 -11.25
N ALA A 138 -16.29 3.31 -11.26
CA ALA A 138 -17.26 2.32 -11.76
C ALA A 138 -18.57 2.31 -10.96
N GLY A 139 -18.51 2.40 -9.63
CA GLY A 139 -19.70 2.42 -8.79
C GLY A 139 -20.43 3.76 -8.82
N GLN A 140 -19.71 4.87 -8.87
CA GLN A 140 -20.33 6.18 -9.08
C GLN A 140 -21.06 6.23 -10.43
N GLY A 141 -20.39 5.85 -11.51
CA GLY A 141 -21.00 5.82 -12.84
C GLY A 141 -22.21 4.89 -12.91
N SER A 142 -22.19 3.76 -12.19
CA SER A 142 -23.32 2.82 -12.15
C SER A 142 -24.52 3.42 -11.42
N GLN A 143 -24.34 3.95 -10.21
CA GLN A 143 -25.43 4.60 -9.48
C GLN A 143 -25.94 5.85 -10.19
N ASN A 144 -25.06 6.53 -10.94
CA ASN A 144 -25.48 7.70 -11.72
C ASN A 144 -26.46 7.36 -12.85
N LEU A 145 -26.40 6.14 -13.40
CA LEU A 145 -27.37 5.69 -14.40
C LEU A 145 -28.79 5.56 -13.81
N ASP A 146 -28.89 5.23 -12.52
CA ASP A 146 -30.15 4.90 -11.86
C ASP A 146 -30.75 6.09 -11.09
N PHE A 147 -29.90 6.81 -10.37
CA PHE A 147 -30.29 7.94 -9.52
C PHE A 147 -29.99 9.32 -10.12
N GLY A 148 -29.20 9.41 -11.20
CA GLY A 148 -28.71 10.68 -11.73
C GLY A 148 -27.35 11.07 -11.15
N GLU A 149 -27.27 12.10 -10.31
CA GLU A 149 -26.08 12.33 -9.49
C GLU A 149 -26.15 11.47 -8.21
N ARG A 150 -25.16 10.61 -7.98
CA ARG A 150 -25.07 9.75 -6.80
C ARG A 150 -25.03 10.56 -5.50
N VAL A 151 -26.10 10.45 -4.70
CA VAL A 151 -26.17 10.89 -3.29
C VAL A 151 -26.32 9.69 -2.36
N SER A 152 -25.59 9.69 -1.23
CA SER A 152 -25.65 8.64 -0.20
C SER A 152 -26.36 9.12 1.07
N HIS A 153 -26.89 8.17 1.85
CA HIS A 153 -27.39 8.45 3.19
C HIS A 153 -26.27 8.96 4.10
N ASP A 154 -26.60 9.92 4.96
CA ASP A 154 -25.71 10.28 6.06
C ASP A 154 -25.46 9.04 6.94
N PRO A 155 -24.21 8.72 7.32
CA PRO A 155 -23.94 7.53 8.11
C PRO A 155 -24.75 7.43 9.41
N LEU A 156 -25.14 8.57 10.00
CA LEU A 156 -25.96 8.61 11.20
C LEU A 156 -27.42 8.19 10.93
N ASP A 157 -27.93 8.32 9.70
CA ASP A 157 -29.26 7.85 9.34
C ASP A 157 -29.38 6.31 9.38
N HIS A 158 -28.27 5.58 9.21
CA HIS A 158 -28.28 4.11 9.39
C HIS A 158 -28.61 3.70 10.83
N LEU A 159 -28.59 4.62 11.79
CA LEU A 159 -29.18 4.40 13.11
C LEU A 159 -30.70 4.27 13.07
N ASN A 160 -31.39 4.42 11.94
CA ASN A 160 -32.82 4.15 11.79
C ASN A 160 -33.12 2.76 11.18
N SER A 161 -32.11 2.04 10.69
CA SER A 161 -32.29 0.76 9.99
C SER A 161 -32.70 -0.42 10.89
N ASN A 162 -33.68 -1.21 10.51
CA ASN A 162 -33.95 -2.51 11.16
C ASN A 162 -33.09 -3.64 10.58
N SER A 163 -32.49 -3.42 9.42
CA SER A 163 -31.47 -4.30 8.88
C SER A 163 -30.41 -3.56 8.06
N ILE A 164 -29.21 -4.14 7.98
CA ILE A 164 -28.08 -3.62 7.21
C ILE A 164 -27.56 -4.73 6.31
N VAL A 165 -27.44 -4.47 5.02
CA VAL A 165 -26.74 -5.33 4.06
C VAL A 165 -25.39 -4.68 3.73
N LEU A 166 -24.31 -5.35 4.08
CA LEU A 166 -22.95 -4.99 3.69
C LEU A 166 -22.59 -5.73 2.40
N TRP A 167 -22.73 -5.06 1.26
CA TRP A 167 -22.53 -5.68 -0.06
C TRP A 167 -21.13 -5.35 -0.59
N ALA A 168 -20.25 -6.34 -0.69
CA ALA A 168 -18.84 -6.22 -0.99
C ALA A 168 -18.10 -5.17 -0.13
N ARG A 169 -18.54 -5.00 1.12
CA ARG A 169 -18.08 -3.94 2.05
C ARG A 169 -17.52 -4.53 3.34
N ASN A 170 -16.30 -4.12 3.70
CA ASN A 170 -15.59 -4.58 4.89
C ASN A 170 -15.29 -3.42 5.89
N PRO A 171 -16.32 -2.84 6.55
CA PRO A 171 -16.14 -1.71 7.47
C PRO A 171 -15.13 -1.97 8.60
N VAL A 172 -14.96 -3.21 9.06
CA VAL A 172 -13.97 -3.53 10.12
C VAL A 172 -12.53 -3.20 9.71
N SER A 173 -12.19 -3.30 8.42
CA SER A 173 -10.85 -2.94 7.93
C SER A 173 -10.79 -1.55 7.28
N THR A 174 -11.89 -1.13 6.62
CA THR A 174 -11.87 0.04 5.73
C THR A 174 -12.80 1.18 6.16
N ASN A 175 -13.78 0.97 7.05
CA ASN A 175 -14.70 2.01 7.49
C ASN A 175 -15.13 1.83 8.97
N ILE A 176 -14.18 2.01 9.91
CA ILE A 176 -14.38 1.65 11.32
C ILE A 176 -15.47 2.49 12.02
N SER A 177 -15.76 3.70 11.55
CA SER A 177 -16.84 4.57 12.06
C SER A 177 -18.23 3.97 11.88
N LEU A 178 -18.43 3.09 10.88
CA LEU A 178 -19.69 2.34 10.72
C LEU A 178 -19.85 1.22 11.76
N VAL A 179 -18.75 0.70 12.34
CA VAL A 179 -18.83 -0.45 13.25
C VAL A 179 -19.65 -0.14 14.52
N PRO A 180 -19.48 1.02 15.20
CA PRO A 180 -20.37 1.44 16.28
C PRO A 180 -21.85 1.53 15.87
N ILE A 181 -22.14 2.05 14.68
CA ILE A 181 -23.51 2.16 14.15
C ILE A 181 -24.12 0.78 13.95
N ILE A 182 -23.42 -0.12 13.24
CA ILE A 182 -23.84 -1.50 13.01
C ILE A 182 -24.09 -2.23 14.33
N ARG A 183 -23.20 -2.06 15.33
CA ARG A 183 -23.38 -2.67 16.65
C ARG A 183 -24.61 -2.13 17.39
N LYS A 184 -24.91 -0.83 17.29
CA LYS A 184 -26.13 -0.24 17.86
C LYS A 184 -27.38 -0.81 17.18
N VAL A 185 -27.37 -0.96 15.85
CA VAL A 185 -28.45 -1.61 15.10
C VAL A 185 -28.64 -3.06 15.54
N LYS A 186 -27.57 -3.85 15.69
CA LYS A 186 -27.69 -5.22 16.22
C LYS A 186 -28.21 -5.27 17.65
N LYS A 187 -27.76 -4.35 18.52
CA LYS A 187 -28.18 -4.31 19.93
C LYS A 187 -29.69 -4.09 20.08
N ARG A 188 -30.34 -3.37 19.14
CA ARG A 188 -31.81 -3.22 19.11
C ARG A 188 -32.56 -4.37 18.44
N GLY A 189 -31.86 -5.46 18.07
CA GLY A 189 -32.44 -6.62 17.40
C GLY A 189 -32.42 -6.56 15.87
N GLY A 190 -31.76 -5.56 15.28
CA GLY A 190 -31.65 -5.44 13.83
C GLY A 190 -30.75 -6.51 13.20
N LYS A 191 -31.02 -6.83 11.93
CA LYS A 191 -30.30 -7.87 11.17
C LYS A 191 -29.11 -7.31 10.40
N VAL A 192 -28.02 -8.08 10.29
CA VAL A 192 -26.86 -7.73 9.47
C VAL A 192 -26.54 -8.87 8.52
N ILE A 193 -26.55 -8.60 7.21
CA ILE A 193 -26.12 -9.53 6.18
C ILE A 193 -24.81 -9.02 5.59
N VAL A 194 -23.83 -9.91 5.44
CA VAL A 194 -22.63 -9.64 4.64
C VAL A 194 -22.74 -10.44 3.35
N ILE A 195 -22.54 -9.76 2.22
CA ILE A 195 -22.53 -10.36 0.89
C ILE A 195 -21.16 -10.07 0.27
N ASP A 196 -20.25 -11.04 0.31
CA ASP A 196 -18.95 -10.97 -0.35
C ASP A 196 -18.40 -12.39 -0.62
N PRO A 197 -17.64 -12.60 -1.71
CA PRO A 197 -17.14 -13.94 -2.09
C PRO A 197 -16.12 -14.50 -1.10
N ALA A 198 -15.43 -13.63 -0.35
CA ALA A 198 -14.35 -13.98 0.57
C ALA A 198 -14.71 -13.62 2.00
N LYS A 199 -14.30 -14.44 2.98
CA LYS A 199 -14.59 -14.23 4.41
C LYS A 199 -13.85 -13.02 4.96
N SER A 200 -14.45 -11.84 4.83
CA SER A 200 -13.89 -10.60 5.37
C SER A 200 -14.02 -10.53 6.88
N LYS A 201 -13.25 -9.64 7.54
CA LYS A 201 -13.35 -9.43 9.00
C LYS A 201 -14.73 -8.94 9.44
N SER A 202 -15.51 -8.36 8.53
CA SER A 202 -16.86 -7.87 8.82
C SER A 202 -17.90 -8.99 8.96
N VAL A 203 -17.58 -10.22 8.53
CA VAL A 203 -18.43 -11.41 8.78
C VAL A 203 -18.64 -11.64 10.28
N ALA A 204 -17.71 -11.23 11.14
CA ALA A 204 -17.88 -11.31 12.60
C ALA A 204 -19.02 -10.41 13.14
N LEU A 205 -19.51 -9.45 12.35
CA LEU A 205 -20.67 -8.63 12.66
C LEU A 205 -21.96 -9.22 12.08
N ALA A 206 -21.88 -10.17 11.15
CA ALA A 206 -23.02 -10.63 10.37
C ALA A 206 -23.86 -11.67 11.13
N ASP A 207 -25.15 -11.72 10.81
CA ASP A 207 -26.03 -12.86 11.15
C ASP A 207 -26.00 -13.91 10.03
N HIS A 208 -25.78 -13.48 8.79
CA HIS A 208 -25.62 -14.34 7.61
C HIS A 208 -24.50 -13.83 6.71
N HIS A 209 -23.72 -14.75 6.15
CA HIS A 209 -22.71 -14.48 5.13
C HIS A 209 -23.09 -15.20 3.83
N ILE A 210 -23.49 -14.42 2.83
CA ILE A 210 -23.81 -14.91 1.48
C ILE A 210 -22.57 -14.72 0.61
N LYS A 211 -22.13 -15.78 -0.07
CA LYS A 211 -20.89 -15.78 -0.85
C LYS A 211 -21.22 -15.93 -2.34
N PRO A 212 -21.67 -14.90 -3.05
CA PRO A 212 -21.84 -15.00 -4.50
C PRO A 212 -20.50 -15.32 -5.18
N ARG A 213 -20.54 -15.93 -6.37
CA ARG A 213 -19.35 -16.00 -7.21
C ARG A 213 -18.93 -14.58 -7.62
N PRO A 214 -17.64 -14.30 -7.85
CA PRO A 214 -17.21 -13.00 -8.38
C PRO A 214 -18.02 -12.60 -9.64
N GLY A 215 -18.59 -11.41 -9.62
CA GLY A 215 -19.48 -10.91 -10.69
C GLY A 215 -20.91 -11.47 -10.66
N GLY A 216 -21.23 -12.35 -9.71
CA GLY A 216 -22.54 -12.99 -9.54
C GLY A 216 -23.57 -12.16 -8.75
N ASP A 217 -23.17 -10.99 -8.26
CA ASP A 217 -23.96 -10.13 -7.36
C ASP A 217 -25.30 -9.69 -7.98
N GLY A 218 -25.29 -9.28 -9.25
CA GLY A 218 -26.49 -8.83 -9.95
C GLY A 218 -27.56 -9.91 -10.05
N TYR A 219 -27.17 -11.17 -10.26
CA TYR A 219 -28.10 -12.30 -10.29
C TYR A 219 -28.72 -12.60 -8.93
N LEU A 220 -27.93 -12.49 -7.84
CA LEU A 220 -28.46 -12.62 -6.48
C LEU A 220 -29.50 -11.53 -6.18
N ALA A 221 -29.21 -10.29 -6.56
CA ALA A 221 -30.15 -9.19 -6.39
C ALA A 221 -31.46 -9.43 -7.17
N MET A 222 -31.37 -9.82 -8.45
CA MET A 222 -32.54 -10.17 -9.26
C MET A 222 -33.34 -11.35 -8.68
N ALA A 223 -32.67 -12.37 -8.14
CA ALA A 223 -33.35 -13.51 -7.51
C ALA A 223 -34.18 -13.05 -6.30
N ALA A 224 -33.60 -12.19 -5.45
CA ALA A 224 -34.32 -11.60 -4.32
C ALA A 224 -35.48 -10.72 -4.80
N THR A 225 -35.29 -9.89 -5.83
CA THR A 225 -36.35 -9.07 -6.42
C THR A 225 -37.53 -9.91 -6.91
N LYS A 226 -37.28 -11.03 -7.62
CA LYS A 226 -38.34 -11.94 -8.08
C LYS A 226 -39.13 -12.55 -6.92
N LEU A 227 -38.45 -12.89 -5.83
CA LEU A 227 -39.11 -13.43 -4.64
C LEU A 227 -39.99 -12.39 -3.93
N ILE A 228 -39.59 -11.11 -3.93
CA ILE A 228 -40.40 -9.99 -3.40
C ILE A 228 -41.65 -9.78 -4.26
N LEU A 229 -41.49 -9.74 -5.59
CA LEU A 229 -42.60 -9.61 -6.55
C LEU A 229 -43.58 -10.78 -6.44
N ALA A 230 -43.08 -12.01 -6.32
CA ALA A 230 -43.91 -13.20 -6.16
C ALA A 230 -44.73 -13.19 -4.84
N ALA A 231 -44.23 -12.49 -3.81
CA ALA A 231 -44.93 -12.30 -2.55
C ALA A 231 -45.92 -11.12 -2.56
N GLY A 232 -45.94 -10.31 -3.61
CA GLY A 232 -46.74 -9.07 -3.67
C GLY A 232 -46.26 -8.01 -2.68
N ALA A 233 -44.97 -8.03 -2.33
CA ALA A 233 -44.37 -7.16 -1.31
C ALA A 233 -43.60 -5.96 -1.91
N GLU A 234 -43.77 -5.70 -3.21
CA GLU A 234 -43.18 -4.57 -3.90
C GLU A 234 -43.84 -3.22 -3.56
N ASP A 235 -43.06 -2.14 -3.64
CA ASP A 235 -43.57 -0.77 -3.57
C ASP A 235 -44.17 -0.36 -4.93
N ARG A 236 -45.44 -0.70 -5.12
CA ARG A 236 -46.17 -0.41 -6.38
C ARG A 236 -46.23 1.08 -6.70
N GLU A 237 -46.39 1.92 -5.69
CA GLU A 237 -46.47 3.36 -5.90
C GLU A 237 -45.15 3.91 -6.43
N PHE A 238 -44.02 3.43 -5.89
CA PHE A 238 -42.70 3.78 -6.38
C PHE A 238 -42.47 3.36 -7.83
N LEU A 239 -42.84 2.14 -8.17
CA LEU A 239 -42.71 1.61 -9.53
C LEU A 239 -43.58 2.38 -10.53
N GLU A 240 -44.81 2.72 -10.17
CA GLU A 240 -45.76 3.37 -11.09
C GLU A 240 -45.50 4.88 -11.26
N LYS A 241 -45.15 5.59 -10.19
CA LYS A 241 -45.11 7.07 -10.19
C LYS A 241 -43.71 7.66 -10.23
N TYR A 242 -42.75 7.01 -9.60
CA TYR A 242 -41.42 7.59 -9.33
C TYR A 242 -40.29 6.91 -10.13
N SER A 243 -40.65 6.02 -11.05
CA SER A 243 -39.70 5.22 -11.82
C SER A 243 -39.92 5.27 -13.33
N GLU A 244 -38.90 4.90 -14.09
CA GLU A 244 -38.95 4.62 -15.52
C GLU A 244 -38.11 3.38 -15.86
N GLY A 245 -38.39 2.74 -17.00
CA GLY A 245 -37.73 1.49 -17.40
C GLY A 245 -38.25 0.23 -16.67
N VAL A 246 -39.38 0.33 -15.98
CA VAL A 246 -39.93 -0.76 -15.14
C VAL A 246 -40.36 -1.95 -16.00
N GLU A 247 -41.05 -1.71 -17.11
CA GLU A 247 -41.54 -2.76 -18.01
C GLU A 247 -40.37 -3.56 -18.61
N GLU A 248 -39.32 -2.87 -19.04
CA GLU A 248 -38.09 -3.46 -19.56
C GLU A 248 -37.34 -4.27 -18.50
N TYR A 249 -37.28 -3.77 -17.25
CA TYR A 249 -36.67 -4.49 -16.15
C TYR A 249 -37.45 -5.75 -15.76
N LEU A 250 -38.79 -5.69 -15.74
CA LEU A 250 -39.61 -6.87 -15.53
C LEU A 250 -39.41 -7.90 -16.65
N ALA A 251 -39.31 -7.44 -17.91
CA ALA A 251 -38.97 -8.31 -19.04
C ALA A 251 -37.57 -8.93 -18.92
N ILE A 252 -36.59 -8.24 -18.34
CA ILE A 252 -35.29 -8.83 -17.96
C ILE A 252 -35.47 -9.96 -16.94
N LEU A 253 -36.22 -9.70 -15.87
CA LEU A 253 -36.46 -10.69 -14.82
C LEU A 253 -37.20 -11.93 -15.35
N GLU A 254 -38.12 -11.78 -16.29
CA GLU A 254 -38.87 -12.88 -16.91
C GLU A 254 -38.00 -13.88 -17.67
N ARG A 255 -36.83 -13.48 -18.15
CA ARG A 255 -35.90 -14.36 -18.87
C ARG A 255 -35.33 -15.49 -18.01
N TYR A 256 -35.42 -15.39 -16.68
CA TYR A 256 -34.77 -16.30 -15.75
C TYR A 256 -35.73 -16.80 -14.66
N SER A 257 -35.63 -18.07 -14.28
CA SER A 257 -36.18 -18.58 -13.01
C SER A 257 -35.33 -18.12 -11.81
N VAL A 258 -35.88 -18.21 -10.60
CA VAL A 258 -35.13 -17.89 -9.36
C VAL A 258 -33.96 -18.88 -9.19
N GLU A 259 -34.17 -20.15 -9.52
CA GLU A 259 -33.17 -21.21 -9.45
C GLU A 259 -32.01 -20.95 -10.42
N GLU A 260 -32.32 -20.53 -11.65
CA GLU A 260 -31.28 -20.14 -12.64
C GLU A 260 -30.48 -18.93 -12.16
N LEU A 261 -31.13 -17.89 -11.64
CA LEU A 261 -30.44 -16.73 -11.07
C LEU A 261 -29.52 -17.12 -9.90
N CYS A 262 -29.99 -17.98 -8.99
CA CYS A 262 -29.16 -18.46 -7.88
C CYS A 262 -27.97 -19.30 -8.37
N SER A 263 -28.17 -20.13 -9.39
CA SER A 263 -27.09 -20.90 -10.04
C SER A 263 -26.05 -20.00 -10.72
N LEU A 264 -26.49 -18.94 -11.40
CA LEU A 264 -25.63 -17.92 -12.02
C LEU A 264 -24.88 -17.09 -10.97
N ALA A 265 -25.53 -16.74 -9.86
CA ALA A 265 -24.91 -16.12 -8.70
C ALA A 265 -23.96 -17.05 -7.93
N GLY A 266 -24.05 -18.37 -8.15
CA GLY A 266 -23.25 -19.37 -7.45
C GLY A 266 -23.60 -19.53 -5.98
N VAL A 267 -24.88 -19.37 -5.63
CA VAL A 267 -25.42 -19.50 -4.26
C VAL A 267 -26.65 -20.42 -4.23
N PRO A 268 -26.98 -21.06 -3.10
CA PRO A 268 -28.24 -21.78 -2.96
C PRO A 268 -29.45 -20.83 -2.92
N THR A 269 -30.62 -21.30 -3.36
CA THR A 269 -31.88 -20.52 -3.29
C THR A 269 -32.24 -20.04 -1.89
N SER A 270 -31.77 -20.74 -0.84
CA SER A 270 -31.93 -20.30 0.55
C SER A 270 -31.30 -18.93 0.83
N ASP A 271 -30.21 -18.59 0.16
CA ASP A 271 -29.52 -17.31 0.36
C ASP A 271 -30.33 -16.16 -0.26
N ALA A 272 -30.88 -16.35 -1.46
CA ALA A 272 -31.80 -15.41 -2.09
C ALA A 272 -33.07 -15.22 -1.24
N LEU A 273 -33.60 -16.30 -0.64
CA LEU A 273 -34.72 -16.23 0.30
C LEU A 273 -34.38 -15.46 1.57
N ILE A 274 -33.19 -15.63 2.16
CA ILE A 274 -32.74 -14.86 3.33
C ILE A 274 -32.67 -13.37 2.98
N LEU A 275 -32.11 -13.04 1.82
CA LEU A 275 -32.01 -11.67 1.34
C LEU A 275 -33.39 -11.07 1.13
N ALA A 276 -34.26 -11.71 0.33
CA ALA A 276 -35.61 -11.24 0.06
C ALA A 276 -36.44 -11.08 1.35
N ASN A 277 -36.39 -12.05 2.28
CA ASN A 277 -37.09 -11.95 3.56
C ASN A 277 -36.59 -10.79 4.42
N THR A 278 -35.31 -10.43 4.32
CA THR A 278 -34.77 -9.28 5.05
C THR A 278 -35.41 -7.99 4.58
N PHE A 279 -35.49 -7.78 3.26
CA PHE A 279 -36.16 -6.63 2.67
C PHE A 279 -37.66 -6.61 2.97
N MET A 280 -38.35 -7.76 2.94
CA MET A 280 -39.80 -7.83 3.19
C MET A 280 -40.20 -7.71 4.67
N LYS A 281 -39.42 -8.26 5.60
CA LYS A 281 -39.85 -8.48 7.00
C LYS A 281 -39.02 -7.73 8.03
N HIS A 282 -37.86 -7.21 7.64
CA HIS A 282 -36.89 -6.57 8.55
C HIS A 282 -36.48 -5.17 8.07
N GLY A 283 -37.34 -4.52 7.28
CA GLY A 283 -37.17 -3.14 6.85
C GLY A 283 -37.43 -2.10 7.96
N PRO A 284 -36.94 -0.85 7.82
CA PRO A 284 -36.16 -0.36 6.67
C PRO A 284 -34.74 -0.97 6.63
N THR A 285 -34.25 -1.20 5.42
CA THR A 285 -33.00 -1.92 5.14
C THR A 285 -31.98 -0.97 4.50
N SER A 286 -30.86 -0.72 5.18
CA SER A 286 -29.74 0.01 4.58
C SER A 286 -28.81 -0.93 3.84
N THR A 287 -28.69 -0.73 2.53
CA THR A 287 -27.77 -1.48 1.66
C THR A 287 -26.52 -0.65 1.43
N LEU A 288 -25.40 -1.09 1.98
CA LEU A 288 -24.13 -0.39 1.95
C LEU A 288 -23.20 -1.07 0.95
N LEU A 289 -23.08 -0.47 -0.23
CA LEU A 289 -22.19 -0.94 -1.28
C LEU A 289 -20.74 -0.67 -0.90
N GLY A 290 -19.87 -1.61 -1.23
CA GLY A 290 -18.43 -1.50 -1.06
C GLY A 290 -17.68 -1.57 -2.37
N TRP A 291 -16.40 -1.21 -2.30
CA TRP A 291 -15.53 -1.06 -3.47
C TRP A 291 -15.18 -2.37 -4.16
N GLY A 292 -15.57 -3.54 -3.65
CA GLY A 292 -15.42 -4.81 -4.35
C GLY A 292 -16.26 -4.87 -5.63
N LEU A 293 -17.45 -4.27 -5.64
CA LEU A 293 -18.34 -4.22 -6.81
C LEU A 293 -17.75 -3.38 -7.96
N HIS A 294 -16.80 -2.50 -7.66
CA HIS A 294 -16.19 -1.61 -8.64
C HIS A 294 -15.11 -2.29 -9.49
N ARG A 295 -14.68 -3.50 -9.10
CA ARG A 295 -13.47 -4.15 -9.59
C ARG A 295 -13.74 -5.07 -10.78
N TYR A 296 -14.83 -4.86 -11.49
CA TYR A 296 -15.26 -5.65 -12.65
C TYR A 296 -15.43 -4.76 -13.89
N GLU A 297 -15.21 -5.33 -15.07
CA GLU A 297 -15.36 -4.59 -16.33
C GLU A 297 -16.81 -4.11 -16.50
N TYR A 298 -17.75 -5.00 -16.14
CA TYR A 298 -19.19 -4.77 -16.16
C TYR A 298 -19.78 -4.51 -14.77
N ALA A 299 -19.12 -3.71 -13.93
CA ALA A 299 -19.57 -3.39 -12.56
C ALA A 299 -21.05 -2.93 -12.48
N HIS A 300 -21.54 -2.23 -13.49
CA HIS A 300 -22.94 -1.78 -13.58
C HIS A 300 -23.96 -2.94 -13.64
N HIS A 301 -23.59 -4.10 -14.20
CA HIS A 301 -24.42 -5.30 -14.14
C HIS A 301 -24.53 -5.90 -12.73
N SER A 302 -23.67 -5.50 -11.79
CA SER A 302 -23.83 -5.88 -10.39
C SER A 302 -24.60 -4.81 -9.61
N ILE A 303 -24.26 -3.53 -9.81
CA ILE A 303 -24.78 -2.43 -8.99
C ILE A 303 -26.23 -2.09 -9.34
N ARG A 304 -26.58 -1.98 -10.62
CA ARG A 304 -27.94 -1.58 -11.04
C ARG A 304 -29.03 -2.55 -10.57
N PRO A 305 -28.84 -3.88 -10.62
CA PRO A 305 -29.78 -4.81 -10.00
C PRO A 305 -29.93 -4.66 -8.48
N ILE A 306 -28.87 -4.24 -7.77
CA ILE A 306 -28.92 -4.00 -6.31
C ILE A 306 -29.69 -2.71 -6.03
N ASP A 307 -29.46 -1.66 -6.82
CA ASP A 307 -30.24 -0.41 -6.75
C ASP A 307 -31.73 -0.68 -7.05
N ALA A 308 -32.02 -1.48 -8.08
CA ALA A 308 -33.37 -1.94 -8.43
C ALA A 308 -34.02 -2.77 -7.31
N LEU A 309 -33.28 -3.63 -6.60
CA LEU A 309 -33.78 -4.35 -5.43
C LEU A 309 -34.18 -3.36 -4.32
N GLY A 310 -33.38 -2.31 -4.08
CA GLY A 310 -33.71 -1.23 -3.16
C GLY A 310 -35.00 -0.48 -3.54
N ALA A 311 -35.18 -0.20 -4.83
CA ALA A 311 -36.36 0.46 -5.38
C ALA A 311 -37.62 -0.42 -5.27
N VAL A 312 -37.58 -1.65 -5.78
CA VAL A 312 -38.71 -2.59 -5.75
C VAL A 312 -39.17 -2.89 -4.32
N SER A 313 -38.23 -2.95 -3.37
CA SER A 313 -38.54 -3.22 -1.96
C SER A 313 -39.01 -1.99 -1.16
N GLY A 314 -39.14 -0.81 -1.78
CA GLY A 314 -39.60 0.40 -1.11
C GLY A 314 -38.59 1.01 -0.13
N ASN A 315 -37.29 0.79 -0.33
CA ASN A 315 -36.26 1.30 0.58
C ASN A 315 -35.62 2.62 0.13
N ILE A 316 -35.89 3.10 -1.09
CA ILE A 316 -35.33 4.37 -1.59
C ILE A 316 -36.08 5.55 -0.98
N GLY A 317 -35.37 6.56 -0.46
CA GLY A 317 -35.97 7.74 0.17
C GLY A 317 -36.69 7.44 1.47
N VAL A 318 -36.15 6.52 2.28
CA VAL A 318 -36.71 6.10 3.58
C VAL A 318 -35.62 6.17 4.66
N PRO A 319 -35.87 6.78 5.83
CA PRO A 319 -34.91 6.79 6.94
C PRO A 319 -34.45 5.38 7.34
N GLY A 320 -33.14 5.17 7.41
CA GLY A 320 -32.54 3.85 7.68
C GLY A 320 -32.67 2.84 6.53
N GLY A 321 -33.11 3.28 5.35
CA GLY A 321 -33.21 2.50 4.13
C GLY A 321 -32.03 2.76 3.18
N GLY A 322 -32.34 2.72 1.89
CA GLY A 322 -31.51 3.17 0.79
C GLY A 322 -30.43 2.19 0.31
N VAL A 323 -29.84 2.54 -0.83
CA VAL A 323 -28.65 1.89 -1.38
C VAL A 323 -27.53 2.94 -1.49
N SER A 324 -26.55 2.85 -0.59
CA SER A 324 -25.51 3.88 -0.42
C SER A 324 -24.12 3.31 -0.72
N GLN A 325 -23.38 3.99 -1.59
CA GLN A 325 -22.00 3.65 -1.91
C GLN A 325 -21.01 4.59 -1.20
N GLY A 326 -21.09 5.89 -1.47
CA GLY A 326 -20.20 6.93 -0.94
C GLY A 326 -20.59 8.34 -1.40
N PHE A 327 -19.84 9.34 -0.97
CA PHE A 327 -20.04 10.76 -1.30
C PHE A 327 -19.05 11.23 -2.36
N GLU A 328 -19.36 12.34 -3.04
CA GLU A 328 -18.42 13.01 -3.95
C GLU A 328 -17.34 13.75 -3.14
N GLU A 329 -16.12 13.19 -3.12
CA GLU A 329 -15.01 13.70 -2.30
C GLU A 329 -14.58 15.13 -2.63
N TYR A 330 -14.77 15.59 -3.88
CA TYR A 330 -14.31 16.90 -4.30
C TYR A 330 -15.42 17.96 -4.38
N GLY A 331 -16.67 17.55 -4.24
CA GLY A 331 -17.85 18.44 -4.26
C GLY A 331 -17.78 19.62 -3.28
N PRO A 332 -17.15 19.50 -2.10
CA PRO A 332 -17.00 20.63 -1.18
C PRO A 332 -16.01 21.71 -1.63
N TYR A 333 -15.26 21.49 -2.71
CA TYR A 333 -14.25 22.42 -3.22
C TYR A 333 -14.68 23.06 -4.53
N ASP A 334 -14.21 24.27 -4.76
CA ASP A 334 -14.56 25.06 -5.92
C ASP A 334 -13.76 24.63 -7.16
N SER A 335 -14.48 23.99 -8.07
CA SER A 335 -14.00 23.42 -9.33
C SER A 335 -13.30 24.42 -10.24
N GLN A 336 -13.59 25.71 -10.12
CA GLN A 336 -12.96 26.74 -10.95
C GLN A 336 -11.43 26.73 -10.78
N TRP A 337 -10.96 26.35 -9.59
CA TRP A 337 -9.55 26.31 -9.25
C TRP A 337 -8.86 25.02 -9.67
N TRP A 338 -9.55 24.08 -10.35
CA TRP A 338 -8.82 23.09 -11.13
C TRP A 338 -8.13 23.73 -12.33
N GLY A 339 -8.67 24.83 -12.89
CA GLY A 339 -8.09 25.55 -14.03
C GLY A 339 -8.38 24.89 -15.39
N ASP A 340 -9.43 24.08 -15.47
CA ASP A 340 -9.78 23.34 -16.69
C ASP A 340 -10.13 24.28 -17.87
N GLY A 341 -10.57 25.51 -17.59
CA GLY A 341 -10.87 26.53 -18.60
C GLY A 341 -9.70 27.41 -19.06
N LEU A 342 -8.51 27.33 -18.45
CA LEU A 342 -7.40 28.26 -18.76
C LEU A 342 -6.74 28.00 -20.11
N ASN A 343 -6.51 26.73 -20.46
CA ASN A 343 -5.85 26.32 -21.72
C ASN A 343 -6.45 25.00 -22.27
N PRO A 344 -7.68 25.00 -22.83
CA PRO A 344 -8.24 23.85 -23.53
C PRO A 344 -7.91 23.86 -25.06
N PRO A 345 -7.83 22.70 -25.75
CA PRO A 345 -7.91 21.34 -25.24
C PRO A 345 -6.57 20.83 -24.70
N ARG A 346 -6.62 19.81 -23.85
CA ARG A 346 -5.46 19.17 -23.23
C ARG A 346 -5.56 17.66 -23.36
N ARG A 347 -4.43 17.00 -23.57
CA ARG A 347 -4.37 15.54 -23.49
C ARG A 347 -4.66 15.04 -22.08
N GLN A 348 -5.43 13.97 -21.99
CA GLN A 348 -5.66 13.26 -20.74
C GLN A 348 -5.41 11.78 -20.93
N PHE A 349 -4.86 11.12 -19.91
CA PHE A 349 -4.72 9.68 -19.89
C PHE A 349 -5.68 8.98 -18.93
N LEU A 350 -6.16 7.82 -19.36
CA LEU A 350 -7.04 6.99 -18.55
C LEU A 350 -6.20 6.24 -17.50
N ILE A 351 -6.46 6.51 -16.21
CA ILE A 351 -5.72 5.91 -15.08
C ILE A 351 -5.58 4.38 -15.20
N PRO A 352 -6.66 3.60 -15.45
CA PRO A 352 -6.56 2.15 -15.62
C PRO A 352 -5.63 1.65 -16.75
N LYS A 353 -5.26 2.51 -17.70
CA LYS A 353 -4.42 2.19 -18.86
C LYS A 353 -3.17 3.06 -18.96
N VAL A 354 -2.82 3.76 -17.88
CA VAL A 354 -1.81 4.83 -17.94
C VAL A 354 -0.45 4.36 -18.46
N GLY A 355 -0.01 3.13 -18.15
CA GLY A 355 1.22 2.56 -18.71
C GLY A 355 1.17 2.43 -20.24
N GLU A 356 0.10 1.83 -20.77
CA GLU A 356 -0.13 1.72 -22.21
C GLU A 356 -0.21 3.10 -22.88
N GLU A 357 -0.96 4.03 -22.28
CA GLU A 357 -1.18 5.34 -22.88
C GLU A 357 0.09 6.21 -22.91
N ILE A 358 0.94 6.14 -21.90
CA ILE A 358 2.27 6.79 -21.92
C ILE A 358 3.14 6.17 -23.03
N LEU A 359 3.18 4.84 -23.13
CA LEU A 359 4.00 4.14 -24.13
C LEU A 359 3.56 4.44 -25.57
N ASN A 360 2.26 4.63 -25.78
CA ASN A 360 1.67 4.89 -27.10
C ASN A 360 1.57 6.37 -27.46
N ALA A 361 1.81 7.28 -26.51
CA ALA A 361 1.73 8.71 -26.72
C ALA A 361 2.72 9.18 -27.81
N LYS A 362 2.18 9.86 -28.82
CA LYS A 362 2.92 10.49 -29.92
C LYS A 362 2.35 11.88 -30.13
N ASN A 363 3.19 12.80 -30.62
CA ASN A 363 2.82 14.18 -30.96
C ASN A 363 2.11 14.95 -29.83
N PRO A 364 2.79 15.23 -28.70
CA PRO A 364 4.16 14.85 -28.38
C PRO A 364 4.23 13.51 -27.62
N ALA A 365 5.39 12.87 -27.58
CA ALA A 365 5.63 11.82 -26.59
C ALA A 365 5.67 12.42 -25.16
N VAL A 366 5.48 11.59 -24.13
CA VAL A 366 5.71 12.04 -22.74
C VAL A 366 7.22 12.12 -22.50
N ARG A 367 7.70 13.30 -22.12
CA ARG A 367 9.12 13.58 -21.85
C ARG A 367 9.39 13.82 -20.36
N LEU A 368 8.43 14.40 -19.63
CA LEU A 368 8.55 14.63 -18.19
C LEU A 368 7.34 14.06 -17.47
N ILE A 369 7.57 13.38 -16.35
CA ILE A 369 6.51 12.87 -15.47
C ILE A 369 6.70 13.47 -14.08
N TYR A 370 5.67 14.10 -13.54
CA TYR A 370 5.65 14.62 -12.17
C TYR A 370 4.59 13.87 -11.36
N VAL A 371 5.03 13.12 -10.34
CA VAL A 371 4.16 12.29 -9.49
C VAL A 371 3.96 12.93 -8.12
N THR A 372 2.70 13.02 -7.69
CA THR A 372 2.28 13.45 -6.35
C THR A 372 1.23 12.50 -5.79
N ALA A 373 1.14 12.44 -4.46
CA ALA A 373 0.11 11.70 -3.73
C ALA A 373 -0.13 10.25 -4.21
N GLY A 374 0.88 9.53 -4.73
CA GLY A 374 0.69 8.21 -5.31
C GLY A 374 1.97 7.42 -5.52
N ASN A 375 1.82 6.10 -5.69
CA ASN A 375 2.88 5.16 -6.05
C ASN A 375 2.39 4.34 -7.27
N PRO A 376 2.42 4.93 -8.48
CA PRO A 376 1.90 4.29 -9.69
C PRO A 376 2.52 2.92 -9.99
N LEU A 377 3.83 2.74 -9.79
CA LEU A 377 4.46 1.45 -10.09
C LEU A 377 3.86 0.31 -9.25
N CYS A 378 3.59 0.57 -7.97
CA CYS A 378 2.96 -0.40 -7.08
C CYS A 378 1.45 -0.54 -7.34
N MET A 379 0.73 0.57 -7.54
CA MET A 379 -0.73 0.62 -7.41
C MET A 379 -1.52 0.59 -8.72
N ALA A 380 -0.94 1.02 -9.84
CA ALA A 380 -1.60 0.92 -11.15
C ALA A 380 -1.57 -0.53 -11.66
N PRO A 381 -2.54 -0.96 -12.48
CA PRO A 381 -2.47 -2.28 -13.11
C PRO A 381 -1.29 -2.37 -14.07
N ASN A 382 -0.83 -3.60 -14.32
CA ASN A 382 0.28 -3.90 -15.23
C ASN A 382 1.56 -3.14 -14.87
N SER A 383 2.08 -3.39 -13.66
CA SER A 383 3.27 -2.72 -13.11
C SER A 383 4.48 -2.78 -14.06
N SER A 384 4.64 -3.86 -14.82
CA SER A 384 5.72 -3.99 -15.82
C SER A 384 5.66 -2.90 -16.90
N ARG A 385 4.45 -2.58 -17.40
CA ARG A 385 4.27 -1.49 -18.38
C ARG A 385 4.50 -0.12 -17.77
N ILE A 386 4.15 0.08 -16.49
CA ILE A 386 4.45 1.33 -15.78
C ILE A 386 5.96 1.54 -15.71
N ALA A 387 6.72 0.51 -15.34
CA ALA A 387 8.17 0.57 -15.30
C ALA A 387 8.78 0.91 -16.67
N GLU A 388 8.30 0.26 -17.73
CA GLU A 388 8.72 0.57 -19.10
C GLU A 388 8.37 2.01 -19.51
N ALA A 389 7.16 2.46 -19.20
CA ALA A 389 6.66 3.80 -19.54
C ALA A 389 7.48 4.91 -18.88
N PHE A 390 7.72 4.79 -17.57
CA PHE A 390 8.48 5.76 -16.80
C PHE A 390 9.95 5.78 -17.20
N GLY A 391 10.53 4.61 -17.53
CA GLY A 391 11.91 4.52 -18.00
C GLY A 391 12.19 5.15 -19.38
N ARG A 392 11.16 5.62 -20.10
CA ARG A 392 11.31 6.36 -21.37
C ARG A 392 11.27 7.89 -21.19
N ALA A 393 10.89 8.39 -20.02
CA ALA A 393 10.88 9.83 -19.76
C ALA A 393 12.31 10.37 -19.64
N GLU A 394 12.51 11.64 -20.01
CA GLU A 394 13.76 12.38 -19.82
C GLU A 394 13.95 12.83 -18.36
N LEU A 395 12.83 13.05 -17.66
CA LEU A 395 12.83 13.39 -16.24
C LEU A 395 11.59 12.84 -15.54
N VAL A 396 11.79 12.10 -14.45
CA VAL A 396 10.75 11.68 -13.52
C VAL A 396 10.97 12.37 -12.16
N VAL A 397 10.00 13.20 -11.78
CA VAL A 397 9.95 13.88 -10.49
C VAL A 397 8.94 13.15 -9.60
N TYR A 398 9.37 12.75 -8.40
CA TYR A 398 8.53 12.04 -7.45
C TYR A 398 8.49 12.78 -6.11
N SER A 399 7.28 13.12 -5.66
CA SER A 399 7.00 13.64 -4.33
C SER A 399 6.48 12.52 -3.43
N GLY A 400 7.14 12.29 -2.28
CA GLY A 400 6.75 11.25 -1.35
C GLY A 400 7.50 11.27 -0.03
N HIS A 401 7.27 10.25 0.80
CA HIS A 401 7.91 10.12 2.12
C HIS A 401 9.08 9.13 2.14
N PHE A 402 9.04 8.10 1.29
CA PHE A 402 9.96 6.95 1.34
C PHE A 402 10.48 6.65 -0.06
N MET A 403 11.66 6.02 -0.13
CA MET A 403 12.17 5.41 -1.36
C MET A 403 11.35 4.16 -1.69
N ASP A 404 10.14 4.35 -2.21
CA ASP A 404 9.25 3.25 -2.63
C ASP A 404 9.53 2.80 -4.08
N ASP A 405 8.67 1.94 -4.63
CA ASP A 405 8.84 1.43 -5.99
C ASP A 405 8.88 2.56 -7.05
N THR A 406 8.06 3.60 -6.92
CA THR A 406 8.04 4.69 -7.92
C THR A 406 9.29 5.56 -7.79
N ALA A 407 9.80 5.76 -6.57
CA ALA A 407 11.06 6.45 -6.36
C ALA A 407 12.26 5.76 -7.05
N ASP A 408 12.24 4.44 -7.21
CA ASP A 408 13.30 3.71 -7.92
C ASP A 408 13.40 4.11 -9.41
N LEU A 409 12.29 4.62 -9.98
CA LEU A 409 12.21 5.13 -11.35
C LEU A 409 12.38 6.65 -11.44
N ALA A 410 12.58 7.34 -10.32
CA ALA A 410 12.69 8.79 -10.28
C ALA A 410 14.13 9.28 -10.46
N ASP A 411 14.24 10.48 -11.03
CA ASP A 411 15.46 11.26 -11.15
C ASP A 411 15.55 12.36 -10.09
N VAL A 412 14.39 12.86 -9.64
CA VAL A 412 14.28 13.87 -8.58
C VAL A 412 13.30 13.38 -7.54
N PHE A 413 13.74 13.36 -6.28
CA PHE A 413 12.89 13.07 -5.13
C PHE A 413 12.66 14.35 -4.31
N LEU A 414 11.40 14.70 -4.11
CA LEU A 414 10.99 15.85 -3.32
C LEU A 414 10.29 15.38 -2.02
N PRO A 415 10.84 15.65 -0.83
CA PRO A 415 10.31 15.12 0.42
C PRO A 415 9.03 15.85 0.85
N ALA A 416 7.92 15.11 0.90
CA ALA A 416 6.63 15.64 1.30
C ALA A 416 6.44 15.66 2.82
N THR A 417 5.71 16.67 3.31
CA THR A 417 5.12 16.68 4.64
C THR A 417 4.05 15.61 4.78
N THR A 418 3.93 15.07 5.98
CA THR A 418 2.74 14.40 6.48
C THR A 418 1.66 15.44 6.80
N PHE A 419 0.40 15.02 6.87
CA PHE A 419 -0.72 15.90 7.27
C PHE A 419 -0.59 16.54 8.66
N LEU A 420 0.38 16.11 9.47
CA LEU A 420 0.64 16.65 10.81
C LEU A 420 1.63 17.82 10.78
N GLU A 421 2.18 18.14 9.62
CA GLU A 421 3.22 19.15 9.39
C GLU A 421 2.75 20.29 8.47
N GLU A 422 1.48 20.27 8.05
CA GLU A 422 0.90 21.24 7.12
C GLU A 422 -0.50 21.70 7.56
N ASP A 423 -0.92 22.84 7.01
CA ASP A 423 -2.25 23.40 7.19
C ASP A 423 -3.05 23.24 5.90
N ASP A 424 -4.24 22.66 5.99
CA ASP A 424 -5.15 22.42 4.87
C ASP A 424 -6.59 22.11 5.36
N VAL A 425 -7.47 21.75 4.44
CA VAL A 425 -8.84 21.31 4.69
C VAL A 425 -9.06 19.97 4.00
N VAL A 426 -9.76 19.05 4.68
CA VAL A 426 -10.05 17.71 4.14
C VAL A 426 -11.53 17.36 4.21
N ALA A 427 -12.08 16.96 3.06
CA ALA A 427 -13.40 16.39 2.91
C ALA A 427 -13.36 14.85 3.00
N SER A 428 -14.52 14.24 3.21
CA SER A 428 -14.68 12.79 3.29
C SER A 428 -15.53 12.27 2.14
N TYR A 429 -15.19 11.09 1.64
CA TYR A 429 -16.06 10.32 0.74
C TYR A 429 -16.95 9.32 1.48
N GLY A 430 -16.90 9.28 2.81
CA GLY A 430 -17.73 8.42 3.65
C GLY A 430 -18.72 9.15 4.55
N HIS A 431 -18.69 10.49 4.61
CA HIS A 431 -19.63 11.31 5.37
C HIS A 431 -19.62 12.78 4.94
N ASN A 432 -20.63 13.55 5.38
CA ASN A 432 -20.82 14.96 5.00
C ASN A 432 -20.06 16.00 5.85
N TYR A 433 -19.13 15.56 6.71
CA TYR A 433 -18.26 16.47 7.46
C TYR A 433 -16.97 16.79 6.70
N VAL A 434 -16.60 18.07 6.72
CA VAL A 434 -15.28 18.58 6.34
C VAL A 434 -14.52 18.91 7.62
N GLY A 435 -13.26 18.53 7.69
CA GLY A 435 -12.43 18.73 8.88
C GLY A 435 -11.18 19.56 8.61
N PRO A 436 -10.61 20.16 9.67
CA PRO A 436 -9.33 20.85 9.56
C PRO A 436 -8.19 19.84 9.39
N VAL A 437 -7.19 20.22 8.61
CA VAL A 437 -5.84 19.67 8.68
C VAL A 437 -5.01 20.79 9.30
N ASN A 438 -4.83 20.76 10.62
CA ASN A 438 -4.00 21.76 11.29
C ASN A 438 -2.61 21.19 11.52
N ARG A 439 -1.61 22.04 11.29
CA ARG A 439 -0.21 21.73 11.55
C ARG A 439 0.01 21.47 13.03
N ALA A 440 0.41 20.24 13.36
CA ALA A 440 0.67 19.83 14.73
C ALA A 440 2.13 20.07 15.14
N ILE A 441 3.06 19.83 14.23
CA ILE A 441 4.50 20.03 14.41
C ILE A 441 5.07 20.80 13.23
N GLU A 442 6.25 21.41 13.40
CA GLU A 442 7.00 21.90 12.25
C GLU A 442 7.41 20.74 11.33
N PRO A 443 7.53 20.95 10.00
CA PRO A 443 8.03 19.95 9.08
C PRO A 443 9.33 19.31 9.57
N VAL A 444 9.40 17.98 9.57
CA VAL A 444 10.62 17.26 9.91
C VAL A 444 11.64 17.44 8.79
N GLY A 445 12.85 17.90 9.15
CA GLY A 445 13.93 18.21 8.21
C GLY A 445 13.57 19.36 7.27
N GLU A 446 13.77 19.15 5.97
CA GLU A 446 13.45 20.12 4.92
C GLU A 446 12.16 19.74 4.15
N CYS A 447 11.28 18.89 4.71
CA CYS A 447 10.02 18.53 4.08
C CYS A 447 9.16 19.76 3.75
N LYS A 448 8.46 19.72 2.61
CA LYS A 448 7.46 20.74 2.23
C LYS A 448 6.13 20.08 1.88
N SER A 449 5.02 20.78 2.09
CA SER A 449 3.75 20.33 1.51
C SER A 449 3.81 20.42 0.00
N GLU A 450 3.13 19.51 -0.69
CA GLU A 450 3.10 19.51 -2.16
C GLU A 450 2.63 20.88 -2.69
N PHE A 451 1.64 21.51 -2.03
CA PHE A 451 1.25 22.88 -2.34
C PHE A 451 2.43 23.87 -2.24
N HIS A 452 3.21 23.83 -1.16
CA HIS A 452 4.39 24.69 -1.02
C HIS A 452 5.50 24.35 -2.02
N MET A 453 5.63 23.10 -2.46
CA MET A 453 6.55 22.74 -3.55
C MET A 453 6.15 23.47 -4.84
N PHE A 454 4.87 23.45 -5.21
CA PHE A 454 4.38 24.19 -6.39
C PHE A 454 4.40 25.70 -6.20
N TYR A 455 4.17 26.19 -4.98
CA TYR A 455 4.32 27.62 -4.63
C TYR A 455 5.75 28.10 -4.90
N GLU A 456 6.76 27.32 -4.51
CA GLU A 456 8.16 27.65 -4.78
C GLU A 456 8.56 27.39 -6.23
N LEU A 457 8.04 26.34 -6.86
CA LEU A 457 8.28 26.09 -8.28
C LEU A 457 7.72 27.23 -9.16
N ALA A 458 6.58 27.81 -8.79
CA ALA A 458 5.93 28.89 -9.51
C ALA A 458 6.76 30.17 -9.63
N SER A 459 7.72 30.43 -8.73
CA SER A 459 8.60 31.60 -8.86
C SER A 459 9.49 31.55 -10.10
N ARG A 460 9.68 30.37 -10.69
CA ARG A 460 10.46 30.17 -11.91
C ARG A 460 9.64 30.40 -13.20
N PHE A 461 8.38 30.80 -13.08
CA PHE A 461 7.46 30.99 -14.21
C PHE A 461 6.77 32.36 -14.20
N PRO A 462 6.32 32.88 -15.37
CA PRO A 462 5.68 34.20 -15.46
C PRO A 462 4.38 34.38 -14.67
N PHE A 463 3.73 33.28 -14.26
CA PHE A 463 2.49 33.30 -13.48
C PHE A 463 2.73 33.29 -11.95
N ALA A 464 3.97 33.50 -11.49
CA ALA A 464 4.36 33.48 -10.08
C ALA A 464 3.40 34.27 -9.18
N ASP A 465 3.17 35.55 -9.48
CA ASP A 465 2.34 36.45 -8.67
C ASP A 465 0.88 36.00 -8.57
N TRP A 466 0.41 35.21 -9.55
CA TRP A 466 -0.95 34.67 -9.54
C TRP A 466 -1.09 33.45 -8.64
N TYR A 467 -0.10 32.55 -8.67
CA TYR A 467 -0.14 31.31 -7.90
C TYR A 467 0.35 31.50 -6.46
N ARG A 468 1.38 32.34 -6.25
CA ARG A 468 2.03 32.59 -4.96
C ARG A 468 1.22 33.52 -4.07
N ARG A 469 0.07 33.03 -3.62
CA ARG A 469 -0.82 33.70 -2.64
C ARG A 469 -0.71 33.05 -1.26
N PRO A 470 -1.00 33.79 -0.18
CA PRO A 470 -1.05 33.22 1.16
C PRO A 470 -1.99 32.01 1.23
N VAL A 471 -1.61 31.00 2.03
CA VAL A 471 -2.40 29.77 2.24
C VAL A 471 -3.86 30.08 2.60
N ASP A 472 -4.08 30.98 3.55
CA ASP A 472 -5.43 31.34 3.98
C ASP A 472 -6.24 31.98 2.85
N GLU A 473 -5.61 32.74 1.94
CA GLU A 473 -6.31 33.28 0.77
C GLU A 473 -6.75 32.15 -0.16
N TRP A 474 -5.90 31.15 -0.37
CA TRP A 474 -6.25 29.99 -1.19
C TRP A 474 -7.34 29.14 -0.55
N LEU A 475 -7.28 28.89 0.75
CA LEU A 475 -8.35 28.18 1.48
C LEU A 475 -9.68 28.95 1.41
N GLN A 476 -9.66 30.27 1.52
CA GLN A 476 -10.86 31.10 1.35
C GLN A 476 -11.47 30.95 -0.06
N ARG A 477 -10.63 30.87 -1.10
CA ARG A 477 -11.07 30.72 -2.50
C ARG A 477 -11.56 29.31 -2.82
N ILE A 478 -10.77 28.30 -2.51
CA ILE A 478 -11.07 26.92 -2.92
C ILE A 478 -12.17 26.28 -2.07
N CYS A 479 -12.29 26.67 -0.80
CA CYS A 479 -13.38 26.23 0.07
C CYS A 479 -14.59 27.17 0.04
N SER A 480 -14.68 28.08 -0.94
CA SER A 480 -15.82 29.02 -1.07
C SER A 480 -17.22 28.35 -1.00
N PRO A 481 -17.45 27.12 -1.52
CA PRO A 481 -18.75 26.47 -1.41
C PRO A 481 -19.11 26.09 0.03
N ILE A 482 -18.11 25.82 0.87
CA ILE A 482 -18.29 25.56 2.31
C ILE A 482 -18.70 26.84 3.03
N TRP A 483 -18.07 27.96 2.69
CA TRP A 483 -18.34 29.27 3.30
C TRP A 483 -19.72 29.81 2.92
N GLN A 484 -20.16 29.54 1.69
CA GLN A 484 -21.52 29.86 1.23
C GLN A 484 -22.62 29.13 2.01
N GLN A 485 -22.30 27.98 2.62
CA GLN A 485 -23.20 27.22 3.49
C GLN A 485 -23.14 27.67 4.96
N GLY A 486 -22.40 28.74 5.28
CA GLY A 486 -22.25 29.27 6.63
C GLY A 486 -21.05 28.72 7.41
N GLY A 487 -20.16 27.97 6.76
CA GLY A 487 -18.85 27.62 7.34
C GLY A 487 -17.95 28.85 7.46
N ASP A 488 -16.91 28.73 8.29
CA ASP A 488 -15.87 29.75 8.47
C ASP A 488 -14.53 29.07 8.71
N LEU A 489 -13.45 29.57 8.11
CA LEU A 489 -12.11 28.98 8.21
C LEU A 489 -11.60 28.96 9.66
N GLU A 490 -11.81 30.04 10.42
CA GLU A 490 -11.35 30.11 11.81
C GLU A 490 -12.09 29.11 12.70
N SER A 491 -13.38 28.90 12.45
CA SER A 491 -14.21 27.92 13.15
C SER A 491 -13.86 26.49 12.74
N LEU A 492 -13.63 26.25 11.44
CA LEU A 492 -13.21 24.95 10.92
C LEU A 492 -11.88 24.49 11.52
N ARG A 493 -10.94 25.41 11.79
CA ARG A 493 -9.70 25.11 12.53
C ARG A 493 -9.93 24.51 13.92
N ARG A 494 -11.11 24.68 14.51
CA ARG A 494 -11.43 24.17 15.86
C ARG A 494 -12.31 22.93 15.82
N GLU A 495 -13.20 22.80 14.83
CA GLU A 495 -14.16 21.70 14.78
C GLU A 495 -14.58 21.37 13.34
N ALA A 496 -15.09 20.15 13.15
CA ALA A 496 -15.57 19.72 11.84
C ALA A 496 -16.87 20.45 11.47
N PHE A 497 -16.97 20.89 10.21
CA PHE A 497 -18.17 21.51 9.66
C PHE A 497 -19.00 20.48 8.90
N ARG A 498 -20.32 20.41 9.15
CA ARG A 498 -21.22 19.56 8.38
C ARG A 498 -21.75 20.34 7.18
N LEU A 499 -21.57 19.78 5.99
CA LEU A 499 -22.15 20.32 4.76
C LEU A 499 -23.68 20.23 4.80
N ASP A 500 -24.33 21.11 4.03
CA ASP A 500 -25.76 21.05 3.75
C ASP A 500 -26.05 19.89 2.78
N ALA A 501 -26.05 18.69 3.35
CA ALA A 501 -26.34 17.45 2.66
C ALA A 501 -27.50 16.72 3.37
N PRO A 502 -28.39 16.03 2.61
CA PRO A 502 -29.55 15.37 3.18
C PRO A 502 -29.15 14.25 4.15
N MET A 503 -29.93 14.07 5.21
CA MET A 503 -29.85 12.87 6.05
C MET A 503 -30.34 11.63 5.28
N VAL A 504 -31.47 11.81 4.58
CA VAL A 504 -32.14 10.81 3.76
C VAL A 504 -32.23 11.35 2.34
N PRO A 505 -31.41 10.87 1.39
CA PRO A 505 -31.50 11.27 0.00
C PRO A 505 -32.82 10.80 -0.63
N TYR A 506 -33.33 11.59 -1.57
CA TYR A 506 -34.54 11.28 -2.34
C TYR A 506 -35.81 11.08 -1.48
N GLU A 507 -35.90 11.70 -0.31
CA GLU A 507 -37.09 11.63 0.57
C GLU A 507 -38.36 12.11 -0.13
N ASP A 508 -38.23 13.12 -1.00
CA ASP A 508 -39.29 13.68 -1.84
C ASP A 508 -39.58 12.86 -3.11
N LYS A 509 -38.85 11.75 -3.33
CA LYS A 509 -38.88 10.89 -4.51
C LYS A 509 -38.52 11.62 -5.83
N THR A 510 -37.75 12.70 -5.74
CA THR A 510 -37.15 13.36 -6.89
C THR A 510 -35.71 12.91 -7.08
N PHE A 511 -35.36 12.55 -8.30
CA PHE A 511 -34.02 12.10 -8.65
C PHE A 511 -33.34 13.12 -9.58
N PRO A 512 -32.03 13.37 -9.42
CA PRO A 512 -31.23 14.19 -10.35
C PRO A 512 -31.03 13.54 -11.75
N THR A 513 -32.03 12.83 -12.26
CA THR A 513 -32.14 12.38 -13.64
C THR A 513 -32.88 13.41 -14.48
N GLU A 514 -32.81 13.33 -15.81
CA GLU A 514 -33.50 14.28 -16.69
C GLU A 514 -35.04 14.21 -16.55
N SER A 515 -35.57 13.05 -16.14
CA SER A 515 -37.00 12.82 -15.94
C SER A 515 -37.48 13.13 -14.51
N GLY A 516 -36.55 13.37 -13.58
CA GLY A 516 -36.86 13.48 -12.15
C GLY A 516 -37.18 12.13 -11.47
N ARG A 517 -37.07 11.01 -12.19
CA ARG A 517 -37.48 9.65 -11.74
C ARG A 517 -36.30 8.69 -11.66
N PHE A 518 -36.43 7.65 -10.84
CA PHE A 518 -35.48 6.54 -10.76
C PHE A 518 -35.48 5.75 -12.07
N ARG A 519 -34.30 5.39 -12.57
CA ARG A 519 -34.12 4.68 -13.84
C ARG A 519 -33.76 3.23 -13.61
N PHE A 520 -34.68 2.32 -13.92
CA PHE A 520 -34.33 0.91 -13.98
C PHE A 520 -33.44 0.60 -15.19
N MET A 521 -32.68 -0.49 -15.09
CA MET A 521 -31.93 -1.00 -16.24
C MET A 521 -32.89 -1.58 -17.28
N THR A 522 -32.67 -1.22 -18.54
CA THR A 522 -33.48 -1.68 -19.69
C THR A 522 -32.80 -2.81 -20.46
N GLU A 523 -31.50 -2.99 -20.23
CA GLU A 523 -30.68 -4.03 -20.85
C GLU A 523 -29.86 -4.75 -19.78
N PHE A 524 -29.71 -6.06 -19.95
CA PHE A 524 -28.91 -6.91 -19.07
C PHE A 524 -28.47 -8.12 -19.87
N ASP A 525 -27.35 -7.97 -20.56
CA ASP A 525 -26.77 -9.01 -21.41
C ASP A 525 -25.29 -9.18 -21.03
N PRO A 526 -25.01 -9.68 -19.81
CA PRO A 526 -23.63 -9.86 -19.37
C PRO A 526 -22.94 -10.87 -20.29
N GLU A 527 -21.76 -10.49 -20.80
CA GLU A 527 -20.89 -11.42 -21.50
C GLU A 527 -20.48 -12.53 -20.53
N HIS A 528 -20.93 -13.75 -20.82
CA HIS A 528 -20.47 -14.91 -20.07
C HIS A 528 -19.13 -15.33 -20.65
N THR A 529 -18.04 -14.77 -20.14
CA THR A 529 -16.72 -15.33 -20.44
C THR A 529 -16.67 -16.72 -19.82
N ALA A 530 -16.57 -17.76 -20.66
CA ALA A 530 -16.27 -19.09 -20.18
C ALA A 530 -15.02 -19.02 -19.28
N GLY A 531 -15.05 -19.74 -18.15
CA GLY A 531 -13.89 -19.81 -17.28
C GLY A 531 -12.67 -20.26 -18.09
N ASP A 532 -11.56 -19.54 -17.96
CA ASP A 532 -10.32 -19.96 -18.60
C ASP A 532 -9.76 -21.14 -17.81
N ASN A 533 -9.78 -22.34 -18.42
CA ASN A 533 -9.23 -23.54 -17.79
C ASN A 533 -7.73 -23.39 -17.51
N ALA A 534 -7.00 -22.53 -18.22
CA ALA A 534 -5.61 -22.22 -17.95
C ALA A 534 -5.44 -21.36 -16.70
N TYR A 535 -6.42 -20.51 -16.36
CA TYR A 535 -6.40 -19.60 -15.21
C TYR A 535 -7.71 -19.70 -14.40
N PRO A 536 -7.92 -20.82 -13.66
CA PRO A 536 -9.24 -21.19 -13.15
C PRO A 536 -9.74 -20.35 -11.96
N TYR A 537 -8.90 -19.52 -11.35
CA TYR A 537 -9.26 -18.76 -10.15
C TYR A 537 -9.33 -17.26 -10.44
N LYS A 538 -10.39 -16.58 -9.98
CA LYS A 538 -10.43 -15.11 -9.97
C LYS A 538 -9.61 -14.59 -8.77
N LEU A 539 -8.67 -13.69 -9.02
CA LEU A 539 -7.84 -13.07 -8.00
C LEU A 539 -8.56 -11.87 -7.38
N LEU A 540 -8.84 -11.96 -6.08
CA LEU A 540 -9.42 -10.88 -5.29
C LEU A 540 -8.34 -10.21 -4.44
N THR A 541 -7.88 -9.05 -4.89
CA THR A 541 -6.94 -8.18 -4.14
C THR A 541 -7.72 -7.29 -3.16
N ILE A 542 -7.92 -7.78 -1.94
CA ILE A 542 -8.71 -7.10 -0.91
C ILE A 542 -7.89 -6.05 -0.14
N ALA A 543 -8.57 -5.08 0.47
CA ALA A 543 -7.90 -4.08 1.29
C ALA A 543 -7.29 -4.69 2.57
N PRO A 544 -6.01 -4.43 2.89
CA PRO A 544 -5.38 -4.94 4.10
C PRO A 544 -6.00 -4.34 5.37
N HIS A 545 -5.94 -5.10 6.47
CA HIS A 545 -6.38 -4.58 7.76
C HIS A 545 -5.35 -3.60 8.37
N GLY A 546 -4.07 -3.98 8.30
CA GLY A 546 -2.95 -3.36 9.02
C GLY A 546 -2.40 -2.07 8.42
N THR A 547 -2.59 -1.90 7.12
CA THR A 547 -1.97 -0.83 6.31
C THR A 547 -3.03 -0.18 5.41
N ILE A 548 -2.64 0.82 4.62
CA ILE A 548 -3.46 1.40 3.54
C ILE A 548 -2.64 1.30 2.27
N CYS A 549 -3.07 0.44 1.34
CA CYS A 549 -2.39 0.26 0.06
C CYS A 549 -0.85 0.12 0.27
N SER A 550 -0.05 0.84 -0.52
CA SER A 550 1.42 0.89 -0.47
C SER A 550 2.00 1.76 0.66
N GLU A 551 1.20 2.33 1.56
CA GLU A 551 1.68 3.16 2.67
C GLU A 551 2.27 2.32 3.80
N ARG A 552 3.47 1.81 3.58
CA ARG A 552 4.28 1.04 4.52
C ARG A 552 5.77 1.25 4.23
N THR A 553 6.65 0.89 5.14
CA THR A 553 8.12 0.93 4.91
C THR A 553 8.66 -0.43 4.47
N VAL A 554 9.93 -0.56 4.09
CA VAL A 554 10.50 -1.86 3.66
C VAL A 554 10.46 -2.87 4.82
N ALA A 555 10.80 -2.42 6.02
CA ALA A 555 10.82 -3.24 7.22
C ALA A 555 9.45 -3.84 7.56
N GLU A 556 8.34 -3.16 7.22
CA GLU A 556 6.98 -3.61 7.49
C GLU A 556 6.49 -4.74 6.54
N HIS A 557 7.30 -5.14 5.55
CA HIS A 557 6.97 -6.24 4.63
C HIS A 557 7.45 -7.59 5.13
N GLU A 558 6.55 -8.57 5.06
CA GLU A 558 6.91 -9.99 5.07
C GLU A 558 7.72 -10.35 3.80
N PRO A 559 8.51 -11.45 3.79
CA PRO A 559 9.29 -11.83 2.61
C PRO A 559 8.47 -12.07 1.33
N LEU A 560 7.26 -12.61 1.47
CA LEU A 560 6.35 -12.93 0.37
C LEU A 560 4.90 -12.56 0.74
N PRO A 561 4.06 -12.19 -0.24
CA PRO A 561 2.64 -12.00 -0.02
C PRO A 561 1.97 -13.34 0.34
N VAL A 562 0.88 -13.24 1.10
CA VAL A 562 0.04 -14.41 1.42
C VAL A 562 -1.13 -14.47 0.46
N VAL A 563 -1.35 -15.65 -0.14
CA VAL A 563 -2.52 -15.95 -0.98
C VAL A 563 -3.36 -17.03 -0.32
N THR A 564 -4.67 -16.84 -0.25
CA THR A 564 -5.60 -17.78 0.38
C THR A 564 -6.43 -18.48 -0.69
N LEU A 565 -6.37 -19.81 -0.71
CA LEU A 565 -7.10 -20.70 -1.63
C LEU A 565 -7.96 -21.67 -0.84
N ASN A 566 -9.03 -22.19 -1.45
CA ASN A 566 -9.79 -23.28 -0.86
C ASN A 566 -8.90 -24.51 -0.58
N ALA A 567 -9.04 -25.11 0.61
CA ALA A 567 -8.22 -26.26 1.02
C ALA A 567 -8.29 -27.47 0.07
N GLN A 568 -9.46 -27.77 -0.50
CA GLN A 568 -9.62 -28.88 -1.45
C GLN A 568 -8.99 -28.56 -2.81
N GLU A 569 -9.02 -27.30 -3.24
CA GLU A 569 -8.35 -26.87 -4.48
C GLU A 569 -6.82 -26.90 -4.32
N ALA A 570 -6.32 -26.52 -3.13
CA ALA A 570 -4.92 -26.67 -2.78
C ALA A 570 -4.48 -28.14 -2.85
N GLU A 571 -5.23 -29.03 -2.20
CA GLU A 571 -4.96 -30.48 -2.21
C GLU A 571 -5.00 -31.06 -3.63
N ARG A 572 -6.01 -30.70 -4.44
CA ARG A 572 -6.12 -31.12 -5.86
C ARG A 572 -4.90 -30.66 -6.68
N GLY A 573 -4.34 -29.51 -6.35
CA GLY A 573 -3.14 -28.96 -6.99
C GLY A 573 -1.83 -29.50 -6.41
N GLY A 574 -1.85 -30.46 -5.49
CA GLY A 574 -0.65 -30.98 -4.82
C GLY A 574 0.02 -29.98 -3.87
N MET A 575 -0.73 -28.97 -3.42
CA MET A 575 -0.25 -27.90 -2.55
C MET A 575 -0.74 -28.09 -1.11
N ARG A 576 0.05 -27.60 -0.15
CA ARG A 576 -0.28 -27.64 1.29
C ARG A 576 -0.19 -26.26 1.92
N ASP A 577 -0.86 -26.08 3.05
CA ASP A 577 -0.77 -24.83 3.83
C ASP A 577 0.70 -24.47 4.14
N GLY A 578 1.04 -23.19 4.02
CA GLY A 578 2.39 -22.66 4.22
C GLY A 578 3.37 -22.91 3.05
N MET A 579 3.00 -23.70 2.04
CA MET A 579 3.83 -23.93 0.86
C MET A 579 4.03 -22.64 0.06
N ILE A 580 5.23 -22.45 -0.50
CA ILE A 580 5.45 -21.39 -1.48
C ILE A 580 4.90 -21.84 -2.84
N VAL A 581 4.10 -20.98 -3.45
CA VAL A 581 3.42 -21.22 -4.72
C VAL A 581 3.78 -20.14 -5.73
N LEU A 582 3.67 -20.49 -7.00
CA LEU A 582 3.65 -19.53 -8.10
C LEU A 582 2.22 -19.19 -8.45
N VAL A 583 1.92 -17.90 -8.49
CA VAL A 583 0.66 -17.37 -8.99
C VAL A 583 0.94 -16.74 -10.34
N LYS A 584 0.26 -17.21 -11.39
CA LYS A 584 0.49 -16.79 -12.77
C LYS A 584 -0.78 -16.23 -13.38
N SER A 585 -0.63 -15.17 -14.17
CA SER A 585 -1.65 -14.64 -15.07
C SER A 585 -1.08 -14.53 -16.49
N PRO A 586 -1.89 -14.14 -17.50
CA PRO A 586 -1.38 -13.91 -18.85
C PRO A 586 -0.26 -12.87 -18.99
N VAL A 587 -0.08 -11.99 -17.99
CA VAL A 587 0.87 -10.85 -18.08
C VAL A 587 1.98 -10.87 -17.03
N GLY A 588 1.95 -11.81 -16.08
CA GLY A 588 2.99 -11.88 -15.07
C GLY A 588 2.89 -13.08 -14.16
N GLU A 589 3.89 -13.19 -13.30
CA GLU A 589 3.94 -14.19 -12.23
C GLU A 589 4.49 -13.57 -10.95
N VAL A 590 4.03 -14.09 -9.81
CA VAL A 590 4.52 -13.72 -8.48
C VAL A 590 4.65 -14.96 -7.60
N ARG A 591 5.61 -14.92 -6.68
CA ARG A 591 5.75 -15.92 -5.62
C ARG A 591 4.89 -15.51 -4.43
N ALA A 592 4.24 -16.48 -3.80
CA ALA A 592 3.41 -16.23 -2.64
C ALA A 592 3.44 -17.41 -1.66
N ARG A 593 3.18 -17.12 -0.39
CA ARG A 593 2.94 -18.16 0.63
C ARG A 593 1.46 -18.54 0.60
N LEU A 594 1.17 -19.82 0.40
CA LEU A 594 -0.19 -20.34 0.37
C LEU A 594 -0.77 -20.43 1.79
N ARG A 595 -1.99 -19.97 1.94
CA ARG A 595 -2.90 -20.31 3.05
C ARG A 595 -4.04 -21.17 2.50
N ALA A 596 -4.22 -22.37 3.04
CA ALA A 596 -5.33 -23.23 2.70
C ALA A 596 -6.50 -22.99 3.68
N ASP A 597 -7.66 -22.60 3.17
CA ASP A 597 -8.84 -22.32 4.00
C ASP A 597 -10.06 -23.08 3.46
N ALA A 598 -10.67 -23.94 4.29
CA ALA A 598 -11.84 -24.74 3.89
C ALA A 598 -13.10 -23.89 3.68
N ASP A 599 -13.19 -22.71 4.31
CA ASP A 599 -14.35 -21.82 4.21
C ASP A 599 -14.33 -20.94 2.95
N MET A 600 -13.21 -20.91 2.21
CA MET A 600 -13.08 -20.14 0.98
C MET A 600 -13.84 -20.79 -0.18
N ARG A 601 -14.37 -19.98 -1.10
CA ARG A 601 -14.93 -20.51 -2.36
C ARG A 601 -13.84 -21.18 -3.19
N ARG A 602 -14.22 -22.16 -4.01
CA ARG A 602 -13.31 -22.95 -4.85
C ARG A 602 -12.84 -22.23 -6.12
N ASP A 603 -13.54 -21.15 -6.52
CA ASP A 603 -13.31 -20.40 -7.76
C ASP A 603 -12.50 -19.10 -7.55
N VAL A 604 -11.94 -18.87 -6.35
CA VAL A 604 -11.25 -17.62 -6.00
C VAL A 604 -9.89 -17.84 -5.34
N LEU A 605 -8.97 -16.91 -5.58
CA LEU A 605 -7.73 -16.72 -4.82
C LEU A 605 -7.78 -15.34 -4.17
N VAL A 606 -7.51 -15.24 -2.87
CA VAL A 606 -7.58 -13.95 -2.14
C VAL A 606 -6.21 -13.52 -1.68
N ALA A 607 -5.86 -12.25 -1.87
CA ALA A 607 -4.63 -11.65 -1.36
C ALA A 607 -4.88 -10.22 -0.87
N GLU A 608 -4.06 -9.73 0.06
CA GLU A 608 -4.10 -8.32 0.45
C GLU A 608 -3.35 -7.45 -0.56
N ARG A 609 -3.95 -6.33 -0.97
CA ARG A 609 -3.34 -5.37 -1.92
C ARG A 609 -2.28 -4.48 -1.26
N GLY A 610 -1.39 -3.93 -2.10
CA GLY A 610 -0.56 -2.77 -1.76
C GLY A 610 0.72 -3.06 -0.99
N GLY A 611 1.45 -4.14 -1.29
CA GLY A 611 2.85 -4.24 -0.88
C GLY A 611 3.78 -3.84 -2.03
N TRP A 612 5.00 -3.42 -1.70
CA TRP A 612 5.96 -2.97 -2.68
C TRP A 612 6.48 -4.13 -3.54
N THR A 613 6.64 -3.88 -4.83
CA THR A 613 7.16 -4.86 -5.78
C THR A 613 8.58 -5.27 -5.39
N LYS A 614 9.44 -4.30 -5.05
CA LYS A 614 10.81 -4.58 -4.60
C LYS A 614 10.91 -5.33 -3.28
N ALA A 615 9.88 -5.25 -2.45
CA ALA A 615 9.77 -6.06 -1.23
C ALA A 615 9.23 -7.47 -1.49
N GLY A 616 8.82 -7.80 -2.72
CA GLY A 616 8.30 -9.11 -3.13
C GLY A 616 6.77 -9.19 -3.25
N HIS A 617 6.03 -8.09 -3.09
CA HIS A 617 4.56 -8.07 -2.97
C HIS A 617 3.80 -7.54 -4.20
N GLY A 618 4.44 -7.51 -5.37
CA GLY A 618 3.92 -6.89 -6.60
C GLY A 618 2.72 -7.58 -7.27
N LEU A 619 1.58 -7.72 -6.59
CA LEU A 619 0.37 -8.38 -7.13
C LEU A 619 -0.18 -7.73 -8.41
N ASN A 620 0.07 -6.44 -8.63
CA ASN A 620 -0.35 -5.75 -9.84
C ASN A 620 0.49 -6.10 -11.08
N LEU A 621 1.58 -6.86 -10.93
CA LEU A 621 2.25 -7.55 -12.04
C LEU A 621 1.34 -8.60 -12.71
N LEU A 622 0.35 -9.12 -11.97
CA LEU A 622 -0.62 -10.09 -12.49
C LEU A 622 -1.81 -9.43 -13.20
N THR A 623 -2.03 -8.13 -12.97
CA THR A 623 -3.28 -7.45 -13.34
C THR A 623 -3.16 -6.82 -14.73
N LEU A 624 -4.16 -7.05 -15.58
CA LEU A 624 -4.27 -6.41 -16.90
C LEU A 624 -4.64 -4.93 -16.79
N ASP A 625 -4.07 -4.13 -17.66
CA ASP A 625 -4.49 -2.75 -17.94
C ASP A 625 -5.79 -2.73 -18.73
N MET A 626 -6.89 -2.54 -18.02
CA MET A 626 -8.23 -2.49 -18.57
C MET A 626 -9.11 -1.51 -17.80
N ALA A 627 -10.20 -1.05 -18.42
CA ALA A 627 -11.12 -0.10 -17.82
C ALA A 627 -12.54 -0.67 -17.78
N SER A 628 -13.32 -0.30 -16.78
CA SER A 628 -14.74 -0.64 -16.72
C SER A 628 -15.53 0.08 -17.82
N LYS A 629 -16.59 -0.56 -18.32
CA LYS A 629 -17.46 0.03 -19.36
C LYS A 629 -18.17 1.30 -18.91
N VAL A 630 -18.51 1.36 -17.63
CA VAL A 630 -19.15 2.50 -16.98
C VAL A 630 -18.21 3.07 -15.93
N GLY A 631 -18.07 4.39 -15.89
CA GLY A 631 -17.37 5.10 -14.83
C GLY A 631 -15.84 5.06 -14.86
N ASN A 632 -15.21 4.50 -15.91
CA ASN A 632 -13.76 4.57 -16.14
C ASN A 632 -12.90 4.10 -14.93
N GLY A 633 -13.37 3.06 -14.24
CA GLY A 633 -12.70 2.44 -13.09
C GLY A 633 -11.72 1.34 -13.52
N THR A 634 -10.90 0.84 -12.59
CA THR A 634 -9.96 -0.27 -12.82
C THR A 634 -10.53 -1.64 -12.36
N PRO A 635 -10.80 -2.58 -13.28
CA PRO A 635 -11.31 -3.92 -12.98
C PRO A 635 -10.31 -4.91 -12.38
N PHE A 636 -9.78 -4.65 -11.18
CA PHE A 636 -8.77 -5.54 -10.58
C PHE A 636 -9.23 -7.00 -10.40
N TYR A 637 -10.54 -7.27 -10.22
CA TYR A 637 -11.09 -8.61 -10.00
C TYR A 637 -11.46 -9.32 -11.31
N GLU A 638 -11.16 -8.73 -12.47
CA GLU A 638 -11.14 -9.46 -13.74
C GLU A 638 -9.94 -10.38 -13.87
N THR A 639 -8.89 -10.13 -13.09
CA THR A 639 -7.66 -10.91 -13.09
C THR A 639 -7.94 -12.38 -12.79
N SER A 640 -7.73 -13.23 -13.78
CA SER A 640 -7.75 -14.69 -13.64
C SER A 640 -6.33 -15.21 -13.47
N VAL A 641 -6.15 -16.17 -12.56
CA VAL A 641 -4.85 -16.74 -12.22
C VAL A 641 -4.87 -18.25 -12.13
N ALA A 642 -3.70 -18.84 -12.31
CA ALA A 642 -3.38 -20.21 -11.98
C ALA A 642 -2.46 -20.22 -10.76
N VAL A 643 -2.58 -21.26 -9.94
CA VAL A 643 -1.69 -21.48 -8.81
C VAL A 643 -1.07 -22.86 -8.97
N SER A 644 0.25 -22.91 -8.89
CA SER A 644 1.00 -24.16 -8.88
C SER A 644 1.98 -24.17 -7.71
N PRO A 645 2.39 -25.35 -7.23
CA PRO A 645 3.58 -25.45 -6.41
C PRO A 645 4.72 -24.67 -7.06
N GLU A 646 5.52 -23.98 -6.26
CA GLU A 646 6.81 -23.53 -6.76
C GLU A 646 7.62 -24.77 -7.20
N PRO A 647 8.36 -24.69 -8.33
CA PRO A 647 9.35 -25.71 -8.68
C PRO A 647 10.28 -26.01 -7.49
N GLU A 648 10.90 -27.18 -7.52
CA GLU A 648 11.71 -27.71 -6.43
C GLU A 648 12.62 -26.64 -5.79
N VAL A 649 12.66 -26.64 -4.46
CA VAL A 649 13.43 -25.68 -3.64
C VAL A 649 14.83 -25.56 -4.23
N LYS A 650 15.19 -24.36 -4.69
CA LYS A 650 16.49 -24.14 -5.35
C LYS A 650 17.64 -24.45 -4.40
N ALA A 651 17.47 -24.11 -3.13
CA ALA A 651 18.45 -24.38 -2.08
C ALA A 651 17.77 -24.45 -0.70
N ARG A 652 18.16 -25.43 0.11
CA ARG A 652 17.86 -25.51 1.54
C ARG A 652 18.98 -24.85 2.31
N ILE A 653 18.70 -23.76 3.00
CA ILE A 653 19.70 -23.00 3.73
C ILE A 653 19.45 -23.16 5.22
N LEU A 654 20.49 -23.54 5.95
CA LEU A 654 20.49 -23.46 7.40
C LEU A 654 20.82 -22.03 7.80
N LEU A 655 19.93 -21.37 8.55
CA LEU A 655 20.12 -20.03 9.08
C LEU A 655 20.34 -20.14 10.60
N VAL A 656 21.55 -19.86 11.06
CA VAL A 656 21.89 -19.84 12.49
C VAL A 656 21.83 -18.41 13.00
N GLN A 657 20.89 -18.14 13.91
CA GLN A 657 20.76 -16.85 14.56
C GLN A 657 21.32 -16.90 15.97
N ASN A 658 22.42 -16.16 16.19
CA ASN A 658 23.13 -16.14 17.47
C ASN A 658 22.48 -15.21 18.52
N SER A 659 21.54 -14.36 18.12
CA SER A 659 20.82 -13.47 19.05
C SER A 659 19.48 -13.03 18.49
N GLY A 660 18.47 -12.89 19.35
CA GLY A 660 17.22 -12.18 19.02
C GLY A 660 17.44 -10.72 18.60
N ARG A 661 18.60 -10.14 18.91
CA ARG A 661 18.97 -8.77 18.56
C ARG A 661 19.56 -8.62 17.16
N ALA A 662 20.00 -9.71 16.53
CA ALA A 662 20.61 -9.70 15.19
C ALA A 662 19.86 -10.66 14.24
N PRO A 663 18.65 -10.29 13.79
CA PRO A 663 17.88 -11.10 12.85
C PRO A 663 18.43 -10.99 11.43
N GLY A 664 18.08 -11.94 10.55
CA GLY A 664 18.57 -11.98 9.17
C GLY A 664 18.03 -10.89 8.22
N GLY A 665 17.13 -10.03 8.70
CA GLY A 665 16.61 -8.84 8.00
C GLY A 665 16.40 -8.98 6.48
N THR A 666 16.98 -8.05 5.71
CA THR A 666 16.88 -7.98 4.26
C THR A 666 17.55 -9.17 3.57
N PHE A 667 18.64 -9.71 4.12
CA PHE A 667 19.35 -10.85 3.51
C PHE A 667 18.49 -12.12 3.53
N HIS A 668 17.86 -12.43 4.67
CA HIS A 668 16.85 -13.49 4.80
C HIS A 668 15.74 -13.27 3.79
N LYS A 669 15.09 -12.10 3.82
CA LYS A 669 13.99 -11.76 2.90
C LYS A 669 14.40 -11.98 1.43
N ALA A 670 15.62 -11.61 1.06
CA ALA A 670 16.16 -11.76 -0.30
C ALA A 670 16.41 -13.22 -0.69
N LEU A 671 16.97 -14.05 0.20
CA LEU A 671 17.15 -15.48 -0.06
C LEU A 671 15.82 -16.20 -0.23
N GLU A 672 14.85 -15.95 0.65
CA GLU A 672 13.50 -16.51 0.50
C GLU A 672 12.89 -16.09 -0.83
N ARG A 673 12.98 -14.81 -1.21
CA ARG A 673 12.56 -14.28 -2.53
C ARG A 673 13.29 -14.91 -3.72
N GLY A 674 14.53 -15.35 -3.54
CA GLY A 674 15.32 -16.03 -4.57
C GLY A 674 14.92 -17.49 -4.84
N GLY A 675 14.13 -18.11 -3.94
CA GLY A 675 13.75 -19.53 -4.04
C GLY A 675 14.37 -20.42 -2.97
N ALA A 676 15.05 -19.85 -1.97
CA ALA A 676 15.62 -20.62 -0.87
C ALA A 676 14.56 -21.00 0.17
N SER A 677 14.65 -22.23 0.69
CA SER A 677 13.92 -22.66 1.88
C SER A 677 14.86 -22.53 3.08
N LEU A 678 14.47 -21.73 4.08
CA LEU A 678 15.33 -21.45 5.23
C LEU A 678 14.87 -22.26 6.45
N MET A 679 15.81 -22.95 7.10
CA MET A 679 15.61 -23.49 8.45
C MET A 679 16.34 -22.60 9.45
N LEU A 680 15.59 -21.89 10.28
CA LEU A 680 16.15 -21.07 11.35
C LEU A 680 16.42 -21.93 12.59
N VAL A 681 17.64 -21.83 13.12
CA VAL A 681 18.07 -22.43 14.39
C VAL A 681 18.63 -21.34 15.29
N ARG A 682 18.27 -21.39 16.58
CA ARG A 682 18.73 -20.46 17.63
C ARG A 682 19.50 -21.18 18.75
N PRO A 683 20.79 -21.51 18.55
CA PRO A 683 21.55 -22.24 19.55
C PRO A 683 21.72 -21.49 20.87
N ALA A 684 21.77 -20.16 20.81
CA ALA A 684 21.79 -19.31 22.00
C ALA A 684 20.54 -19.45 22.88
N ASP A 685 19.41 -19.87 22.29
CA ASP A 685 18.15 -20.14 22.99
C ASP A 685 18.00 -21.63 23.38
N GLY A 686 19.05 -22.44 23.19
CA GLY A 686 19.09 -23.86 23.55
C GLY A 686 18.63 -24.82 22.45
N GLU A 687 18.40 -24.34 21.22
CA GLU A 687 18.10 -25.23 20.09
C GLU A 687 19.37 -25.97 19.62
N SER A 688 19.24 -27.26 19.31
CA SER A 688 20.38 -28.06 18.84
C SER A 688 20.76 -27.71 17.40
N LEU A 689 22.06 -27.58 17.14
CA LEU A 689 22.60 -27.56 15.77
C LEU A 689 22.41 -28.94 15.11
N PRO A 690 22.10 -28.99 13.80
CA PRO A 690 22.03 -30.26 13.07
C PRO A 690 23.41 -30.91 12.98
N GLU A 691 23.44 -32.25 13.02
CA GLU A 691 24.68 -33.02 13.07
C GLU A 691 25.39 -33.16 11.72
N LEU A 692 24.73 -32.90 10.58
CA LEU A 692 25.32 -33.09 9.24
C LEU A 692 24.89 -32.02 8.24
N PRO A 693 25.79 -31.57 7.33
CA PRO A 693 25.48 -30.60 6.29
C PRO A 693 24.60 -31.17 5.17
N ASP A 694 24.43 -32.48 5.03
CA ASP A 694 23.75 -33.14 3.90
C ASP A 694 22.27 -32.74 3.72
N ALA A 695 21.62 -32.28 4.79
CA ALA A 695 20.26 -31.78 4.75
C ALA A 695 20.14 -30.34 4.18
N PHE A 696 21.26 -29.68 3.87
CA PHE A 696 21.30 -28.29 3.43
C PHE A 696 22.31 -28.10 2.30
N ASP A 697 22.09 -27.06 1.50
CA ASP A 697 22.91 -26.70 0.34
C ASP A 697 23.82 -25.50 0.67
N GLY A 698 23.47 -24.71 1.68
CA GLY A 698 24.31 -23.63 2.22
C GLY A 698 23.99 -23.29 3.67
N LEU A 699 24.88 -22.54 4.30
CA LEU A 699 24.81 -22.14 5.70
C LEU A 699 24.95 -20.62 5.82
N VAL A 700 24.05 -19.97 6.55
CA VAL A 700 24.17 -18.57 6.95
C VAL A 700 24.31 -18.52 8.46
N VAL A 701 25.36 -17.89 8.96
CA VAL A 701 25.59 -17.67 10.40
C VAL A 701 25.54 -16.18 10.68
N LEU A 702 24.52 -15.73 11.41
CA LEU A 702 24.28 -14.32 11.67
C LEU A 702 25.16 -13.77 12.80
N GLY A 703 25.17 -12.45 12.93
CA GLY A 703 25.87 -11.75 14.01
C GLY A 703 25.29 -12.03 15.40
N GLY A 704 25.99 -11.52 16.42
CA GLY A 704 25.57 -11.57 17.81
C GLY A 704 26.54 -10.81 18.72
N PRO A 705 26.14 -10.43 19.94
CA PRO A 705 26.97 -9.65 20.87
C PRO A 705 28.09 -10.47 21.56
N GLN A 706 28.22 -11.76 21.24
CA GLN A 706 29.21 -12.65 21.84
C GLN A 706 30.60 -12.44 21.24
N HIS A 707 31.65 -12.75 22.02
CA HIS A 707 33.02 -12.78 21.52
C HIS A 707 33.36 -14.11 20.88
N ALA A 708 33.89 -14.10 19.65
CA ALA A 708 34.14 -15.32 18.87
C ALA A 708 35.19 -16.27 19.49
N PHE A 709 35.98 -15.78 20.45
CA PHE A 709 37.01 -16.54 21.17
C PHE A 709 36.58 -17.03 22.56
N ASP A 710 35.37 -16.69 23.03
CA ASP A 710 34.86 -17.07 24.35
C ASP A 710 33.92 -18.29 24.28
N ASP A 711 34.52 -19.48 24.17
CA ASP A 711 33.77 -20.75 24.13
C ASP A 711 33.07 -21.07 25.47
N ASP A 712 33.53 -20.52 26.59
CA ASP A 712 32.93 -20.76 27.90
C ASP A 712 31.58 -20.03 28.03
N ALA A 713 31.50 -18.79 27.53
CA ALA A 713 30.25 -18.04 27.45
C ALA A 713 29.31 -18.58 26.37
N SER A 714 29.85 -19.20 25.32
CA SER A 714 29.10 -19.71 24.16
C SER A 714 29.48 -21.16 23.82
N PRO A 715 29.06 -22.15 24.65
CA PRO A 715 29.53 -23.54 24.55
C PRO A 715 29.14 -24.25 23.24
N TYR A 716 28.26 -23.66 22.43
CA TYR A 716 27.89 -24.18 21.12
C TYR A 716 28.85 -23.76 20.00
N PHE A 717 29.72 -22.77 20.20
CA PHE A 717 30.66 -22.28 19.16
C PHE A 717 31.58 -23.35 18.60
N PRO A 718 32.22 -24.23 19.41
CA PRO A 718 33.02 -25.32 18.85
C PRO A 718 32.22 -26.23 17.92
N ALA A 719 30.94 -26.48 18.20
CA ALA A 719 30.07 -27.27 17.33
C ALA A 719 29.68 -26.51 16.07
N LEU A 720 29.37 -25.21 16.19
CA LEU A 720 29.05 -24.35 15.06
C LEU A 720 30.24 -24.19 14.10
N MET A 721 31.45 -23.96 14.62
CA MET A 721 32.67 -23.88 13.80
C MET A 721 32.96 -25.19 13.07
N ARG A 722 32.78 -26.34 13.74
CA ARG A 722 32.89 -27.65 13.07
C ARG A 722 31.87 -27.76 11.94
N LEU A 723 30.61 -27.39 12.19
CA LEU A 723 29.57 -27.40 11.16
C LEU A 723 29.94 -26.49 9.98
N MET A 724 30.40 -25.26 10.23
CA MET A 724 30.85 -24.34 9.18
C MET A 724 31.98 -24.93 8.34
N ARG A 725 32.95 -25.58 8.99
CA ARG A 725 34.05 -26.25 8.32
C ARG A 725 33.57 -27.44 7.48
N GLU A 726 32.63 -28.22 7.99
CA GLU A 726 32.02 -29.36 7.28
C GLU A 726 31.23 -28.90 6.04
N PHE A 727 30.53 -27.76 6.10
CA PHE A 727 29.91 -27.16 4.91
C PHE A 727 30.95 -26.78 3.86
N ASP A 728 32.01 -26.08 4.25
CA ASP A 728 33.08 -25.66 3.32
C ASP A 728 33.81 -26.88 2.70
N GLU A 729 34.16 -27.88 3.51
CA GLU A 729 34.81 -29.12 3.06
C GLU A 729 33.91 -29.94 2.13
N ALA A 730 32.59 -29.86 2.31
CA ALA A 730 31.60 -30.44 1.39
C ALA A 730 31.38 -29.59 0.12
N GLY A 731 32.07 -28.45 -0.02
CA GLY A 731 31.94 -27.52 -1.14
C GLY A 731 30.67 -26.68 -1.13
N LYS A 732 29.96 -26.63 0.00
CA LYS A 732 28.69 -25.92 0.21
C LYS A 732 28.96 -24.51 0.75
N PRO A 733 28.39 -23.45 0.13
CA PRO A 733 28.67 -22.08 0.57
C PRO A 733 28.28 -21.81 2.02
N VAL A 734 29.18 -21.12 2.73
CA VAL A 734 28.90 -20.50 4.03
C VAL A 734 28.85 -18.99 3.86
N ALA A 735 27.90 -18.30 4.50
CA ALA A 735 27.88 -16.86 4.69
C ALA A 735 27.91 -16.57 6.19
N GLY A 736 29.08 -16.19 6.71
CA GLY A 736 29.24 -15.73 8.09
C GLY A 736 29.11 -14.22 8.13
N ILE A 737 28.19 -13.68 8.94
CA ILE A 737 27.95 -12.23 9.08
C ILE A 737 28.33 -11.77 10.48
N CYS A 738 29.15 -10.72 10.60
CA CYS A 738 29.76 -10.21 11.82
C CYS A 738 30.40 -11.33 12.65
N LEU A 739 29.77 -11.75 13.77
CA LEU A 739 30.20 -12.90 14.58
C LEU A 739 30.34 -14.17 13.74
N GLY A 740 29.46 -14.38 12.76
CA GLY A 740 29.57 -15.49 11.82
C GLY A 740 30.87 -15.43 10.99
N ALA A 741 31.33 -14.26 10.58
CA ALA A 741 32.58 -14.12 9.83
C ALA A 741 33.79 -14.47 10.71
N GLN A 742 33.77 -14.01 11.96
CA GLN A 742 34.81 -14.30 12.95
C GLN A 742 34.89 -15.80 13.27
N LEU A 743 33.74 -16.44 13.47
CA LEU A 743 33.67 -17.89 13.68
C LEU A 743 34.12 -18.67 12.43
N LEU A 744 33.81 -18.20 11.22
CA LEU A 744 34.30 -18.81 9.98
C LEU A 744 35.83 -18.72 9.90
N ALA A 745 36.40 -17.57 10.21
CA ALA A 745 37.85 -17.39 10.21
C ALA A 745 38.52 -18.35 11.21
N ARG A 746 37.99 -18.42 12.44
CA ARG A 746 38.48 -19.31 13.49
C ARG A 746 38.32 -20.79 13.15
N ALA A 747 37.22 -21.17 12.50
CA ALA A 747 37.01 -22.53 11.98
C ALA A 747 38.08 -22.94 10.96
N HIS A 748 38.71 -21.97 10.29
CA HIS A 748 39.81 -22.16 9.35
C HIS A 748 41.20 -21.92 9.97
N GLY A 749 41.29 -21.90 11.31
CA GLY A 749 42.56 -21.81 12.04
C GLY A 749 43.10 -20.40 12.21
N ALA A 750 42.39 -19.37 11.76
CA ALA A 750 42.76 -17.99 12.04
C ALA A 750 42.54 -17.65 13.51
N ARG A 751 43.34 -16.71 14.02
CA ARG A 751 43.12 -16.14 15.34
C ARG A 751 41.96 -15.14 15.28
N THR A 752 41.08 -15.17 16.28
CA THR A 752 40.13 -14.08 16.59
C THR A 752 40.57 -13.37 17.87
N TRP A 753 40.35 -12.06 17.96
CA TRP A 753 40.68 -11.27 19.14
C TRP A 753 39.80 -10.02 19.23
N GLY A 754 39.65 -9.48 20.44
CA GLY A 754 39.07 -8.16 20.65
C GLY A 754 40.07 -7.07 20.28
N MET A 755 39.66 -6.14 19.43
CA MET A 755 40.38 -4.92 19.09
C MET A 755 40.38 -3.95 20.29
N ASP A 756 41.33 -3.02 20.32
CA ASP A 756 41.31 -1.90 21.27
C ASP A 756 40.36 -0.76 20.80
N ALA A 757 39.38 -1.07 19.95
CA ALA A 757 38.47 -0.12 19.30
C ALA A 757 37.13 -0.79 18.93
N LEU A 758 36.07 0.02 18.80
CA LEU A 758 34.78 -0.39 18.25
C LEU A 758 34.62 0.19 16.85
N GLU A 759 34.24 -0.63 15.89
CA GLU A 759 33.75 -0.18 14.60
C GLU A 759 32.22 -0.15 14.65
N PHE A 760 31.64 1.05 14.57
CA PHE A 760 30.21 1.28 14.75
C PHE A 760 29.69 2.37 13.82
N GLY A 761 28.54 2.09 13.18
CA GLY A 761 27.89 2.98 12.22
C GLY A 761 28.11 2.55 10.77
N PHE A 762 27.65 3.34 9.80
CA PHE A 762 27.81 3.02 8.39
C PHE A 762 29.21 3.43 7.89
N VAL A 763 30.06 2.43 7.62
CA VAL A 763 31.45 2.62 7.17
C VAL A 763 31.59 2.27 5.69
N ARG A 764 32.37 3.06 4.95
CA ARG A 764 32.70 2.75 3.56
C ARG A 764 33.95 1.88 3.51
N HIS A 765 33.87 0.83 2.70
CA HIS A 765 34.98 -0.10 2.48
C HIS A 765 35.37 -0.13 1.00
N ALA A 766 36.54 -0.70 0.72
CA ALA A 766 37.05 -0.85 -0.64
C ALA A 766 37.02 -2.32 -1.09
N LEU A 767 36.56 -2.56 -2.32
CA LEU A 767 36.81 -3.85 -2.98
C LEU A 767 38.30 -3.98 -3.28
N THR A 768 38.85 -5.16 -3.02
CA THR A 768 40.19 -5.51 -3.51
C THR A 768 40.09 -5.91 -5.00
N PRO A 769 41.22 -5.99 -5.73
CA PRO A 769 41.21 -6.53 -7.09
C PRO A 769 40.65 -7.96 -7.19
N GLU A 770 40.78 -8.75 -6.11
CA GLU A 770 40.15 -10.06 -6.03
C GLU A 770 38.64 -9.95 -5.81
N GLY A 771 38.18 -9.04 -4.95
CA GLY A 771 36.77 -8.73 -4.73
C GLY A 771 36.05 -8.27 -6.00
N GLU A 772 36.66 -7.39 -6.79
CA GLU A 772 36.11 -6.93 -8.08
C GLU A 772 35.91 -8.08 -9.08
N ALA A 773 36.75 -9.11 -9.03
CA ALA A 773 36.67 -10.28 -9.89
C ALA A 773 35.80 -11.41 -9.32
N ASP A 774 35.40 -11.33 -8.04
CA ASP A 774 34.69 -12.42 -7.36
C ASP A 774 33.23 -12.51 -7.83
N PRO A 775 32.72 -13.73 -8.13
CA PRO A 775 31.33 -13.93 -8.53
C PRO A 775 30.29 -13.34 -7.57
N LEU A 776 30.61 -13.23 -6.28
CA LEU A 776 29.71 -12.66 -5.27
C LEU A 776 29.40 -11.18 -5.54
N PHE A 777 30.39 -10.42 -6.01
CA PHE A 777 30.29 -8.99 -6.28
C PHE A 777 30.03 -8.67 -7.76
N MET A 778 29.76 -9.67 -8.59
CA MET A 778 29.47 -9.47 -10.00
C MET A 778 28.26 -8.54 -10.21
N GLY A 779 28.48 -7.44 -10.93
CA GLY A 779 27.45 -6.43 -11.20
C GLY A 779 27.17 -5.49 -10.03
N ILE A 780 27.99 -5.52 -8.98
CA ILE A 780 28.02 -4.55 -7.90
C ILE A 780 29.08 -3.50 -8.26
N GLY A 781 28.70 -2.22 -8.18
CA GLY A 781 29.61 -1.10 -8.41
C GLY A 781 30.40 -0.75 -7.15
N GLU A 782 30.52 0.55 -6.86
CA GLU A 782 31.10 1.03 -5.60
C GLU A 782 30.27 0.53 -4.40
N LEU A 783 30.95 0.12 -3.32
CA LEU A 783 30.29 -0.31 -2.09
C LEU A 783 29.60 0.88 -1.40
N PRO A 784 28.35 0.72 -0.93
CA PRO A 784 27.74 1.74 -0.09
C PRO A 784 28.42 1.79 1.28
N GLY A 785 28.04 2.76 2.11
CA GLY A 785 28.29 2.62 3.55
C GLY A 785 27.55 1.39 4.06
N LEU A 786 28.22 0.53 4.80
CA LEU A 786 27.68 -0.72 5.35
C LEU A 786 27.69 -0.63 6.88
N MET A 787 26.63 -1.13 7.51
CA MET A 787 26.47 -0.99 8.96
C MET A 787 27.50 -1.86 9.70
N GLU A 788 28.27 -1.24 10.56
CA GLU A 788 29.23 -1.89 11.45
C GLU A 788 28.72 -1.85 12.89
N PHE A 789 28.96 -2.95 13.61
CA PHE A 789 28.78 -2.99 15.05
C PHE A 789 29.59 -4.14 15.68
N HIS A 790 30.92 -4.00 15.68
CA HIS A 790 31.80 -5.03 16.24
C HIS A 790 33.07 -4.43 16.88
N GLU A 791 33.61 -5.15 17.86
CA GLU A 791 34.93 -4.88 18.46
C GLU A 791 35.89 -6.06 18.27
N ASP A 792 35.41 -7.18 17.75
CA ASP A 792 36.23 -8.35 17.48
C ASP A 792 36.74 -8.29 16.03
N SER A 793 37.95 -8.78 15.81
CA SER A 793 38.61 -8.94 14.51
C SER A 793 39.24 -10.33 14.40
N PHE A 794 39.70 -10.67 13.20
CA PHE A 794 40.34 -11.93 12.89
C PHE A 794 41.51 -11.79 11.91
N ASP A 795 42.44 -12.74 11.97
CA ASP A 795 43.48 -12.91 10.96
C ASP A 795 42.83 -13.47 9.69
N LEU A 796 43.32 -13.06 8.52
CA LEU A 796 42.85 -13.66 7.27
C LEU A 796 43.27 -15.15 7.27
N PRO A 797 42.34 -16.11 7.13
CA PRO A 797 42.71 -17.52 7.14
C PRO A 797 43.70 -17.87 6.03
N ASP A 798 44.57 -18.85 6.29
CA ASP A 798 45.54 -19.31 5.30
C ASP A 798 44.83 -19.74 4.00
N GLY A 799 45.21 -19.12 2.88
CA GLY A 799 44.64 -19.39 1.57
C GLY A 799 43.28 -18.72 1.30
N ALA A 800 42.77 -17.87 2.19
CA ALA A 800 41.61 -17.04 1.93
C ALA A 800 41.98 -15.84 1.04
N GLY A 801 41.09 -15.48 0.13
CA GLY A 801 41.15 -14.26 -0.66
C GLY A 801 40.44 -13.13 0.06
N LEU A 802 41.13 -12.02 0.30
CA LEU A 802 40.52 -10.82 0.87
C LEU A 802 39.73 -10.10 -0.24
N LEU A 803 38.43 -9.92 -0.07
CA LEU A 803 37.53 -9.32 -1.07
C LEU A 803 37.18 -7.87 -0.77
N VAL A 804 36.98 -7.55 0.50
CA VAL A 804 36.69 -6.19 0.96
C VAL A 804 37.68 -5.85 2.07
N GLN A 805 38.31 -4.69 1.95
CA GLN A 805 39.25 -4.16 2.93
C GLN A 805 38.68 -2.91 3.60
N GLY A 806 38.88 -2.82 4.92
CA GLY A 806 38.55 -1.64 5.73
C GLY A 806 39.79 -0.97 6.33
N ASP A 807 39.60 0.21 6.90
CA ASP A 807 40.68 0.99 7.53
C ASP A 807 40.91 0.61 9.01
N ALA A 808 39.83 0.49 9.79
CA ALA A 808 39.88 0.17 11.21
C ALA A 808 40.03 -1.34 11.45
N CYS A 809 39.18 -2.13 10.81
CA CYS A 809 39.36 -3.56 10.63
C CYS A 809 39.78 -3.85 9.18
N ALA A 810 40.99 -4.37 8.99
CA ALA A 810 41.52 -4.63 7.65
C ALA A 810 40.73 -5.71 6.89
N ASN A 811 40.21 -6.71 7.60
CA ASN A 811 39.57 -7.88 7.02
C ASN A 811 38.04 -7.73 7.05
N GLN A 812 37.47 -7.05 6.05
CA GLN A 812 36.04 -6.72 6.02
C GLN A 812 35.18 -7.77 5.31
N CYS A 813 35.69 -8.34 4.23
CA CYS A 813 35.08 -9.52 3.62
C CYS A 813 36.17 -10.40 3.04
N PHE A 814 36.07 -11.71 3.27
CA PHE A 814 36.99 -12.69 2.70
C PHE A 814 36.24 -13.88 2.12
N ARG A 815 36.85 -14.52 1.14
CA ARG A 815 36.45 -15.83 0.63
C ARG A 815 37.47 -16.86 1.05
N VAL A 816 37.02 -17.90 1.73
CA VAL A 816 37.82 -19.09 2.05
C VAL A 816 37.23 -20.30 1.35
N GLY A 817 38.07 -21.30 1.08
CA GLY A 817 37.66 -22.47 0.32
C GLY A 817 37.18 -22.09 -1.09
N ARG A 818 36.16 -22.79 -1.58
CA ARG A 818 35.60 -22.52 -2.92
C ARG A 818 34.70 -21.29 -2.90
N VAL A 819 33.75 -21.23 -1.96
CA VAL A 819 32.59 -20.32 -1.98
C VAL A 819 32.09 -20.00 -0.56
N SER A 820 32.96 -20.00 0.44
CA SER A 820 32.60 -19.60 1.81
C SER A 820 33.05 -18.19 2.09
N TYR A 821 32.13 -17.33 2.53
CA TYR A 821 32.32 -15.90 2.66
C TYR A 821 32.10 -15.45 4.10
N GLY A 822 33.04 -14.69 4.64
CA GLY A 822 32.87 -13.93 5.87
C GLY A 822 32.62 -12.46 5.54
N PHE A 823 31.59 -11.86 6.11
CA PHE A 823 31.25 -10.44 6.06
C PHE A 823 31.37 -9.88 7.48
N GLN A 824 32.38 -9.07 7.75
CA GLN A 824 32.53 -8.46 9.07
C GLN A 824 31.44 -7.39 9.31
N PHE A 825 31.05 -6.67 8.26
CA PHE A 825 29.90 -5.76 8.25
C PHE A 825 28.54 -6.47 8.21
N HIS A 826 27.50 -5.73 8.61
CA HIS A 826 26.11 -6.13 8.55
C HIS A 826 25.41 -5.63 7.28
N LEU A 827 25.39 -6.47 6.25
CA LEU A 827 24.62 -6.22 5.03
C LEU A 827 23.11 -6.46 5.20
N GLU A 828 22.73 -7.28 6.17
CA GLU A 828 21.38 -7.82 6.35
C GLU A 828 20.40 -6.86 7.02
N VAL A 829 20.87 -5.75 7.56
CA VAL A 829 20.06 -4.85 8.38
C VAL A 829 18.99 -4.16 7.57
N ASP A 830 17.79 -4.07 8.14
CA ASP A 830 16.77 -3.10 7.73
C ASP A 830 16.69 -1.98 8.77
N SER A 831 15.91 -0.95 8.46
CA SER A 831 15.75 0.23 9.30
C SER A 831 15.38 -0.07 10.76
N ALA A 832 14.54 -1.09 10.99
CA ALA A 832 14.07 -1.46 12.31
C ALA A 832 15.20 -2.07 13.14
N VAL A 833 16.06 -2.87 12.50
CA VAL A 833 17.26 -3.41 13.14
C VAL A 833 18.23 -2.29 13.51
N VAL A 834 18.52 -1.38 12.57
CA VAL A 834 19.45 -0.27 12.81
C VAL A 834 18.98 0.64 13.94
N GLU A 835 17.70 1.04 13.94
CA GLU A 835 17.14 1.86 15.02
C GLU A 835 17.24 1.18 16.38
N ASN A 836 16.95 -0.12 16.44
CA ASN A 836 17.03 -0.87 17.67
C ASN A 836 18.47 -0.86 18.20
N TRP A 837 19.45 -1.12 17.34
CA TRP A 837 20.87 -1.10 17.72
C TRP A 837 21.34 0.27 18.19
N ILE A 838 21.00 1.33 17.43
CA ILE A 838 21.31 2.73 17.81
C ILE A 838 20.72 3.04 19.19
N ASN A 839 19.46 2.71 19.43
CA ASN A 839 18.79 3.00 20.70
C ASN A 839 19.39 2.22 21.88
N LEU A 840 19.66 0.92 21.69
CA LEU A 840 20.30 0.09 22.71
C LEU A 840 21.68 0.62 23.08
N PHE A 841 22.49 0.98 22.08
CA PHE A 841 23.82 1.53 22.30
C PHE A 841 23.77 2.91 22.98
N LYS A 842 22.88 3.82 22.53
CA LYS A 842 22.67 5.13 23.18
C LYS A 842 22.27 5.00 24.65
N ARG A 843 21.53 3.96 25.03
CA ARG A 843 21.12 3.73 26.42
C ARG A 843 22.17 2.98 27.24
N GLY A 844 23.20 2.42 26.61
CA GLY A 844 24.20 1.59 27.29
C GLY A 844 23.61 0.25 27.74
N GLU A 845 22.59 -0.25 27.06
CA GLU A 845 21.89 -1.51 27.38
C GLU A 845 22.59 -2.74 26.76
N ILE A 846 23.81 -2.55 26.26
CA ILE A 846 24.68 -3.61 25.77
C ILE A 846 25.95 -3.54 26.62
N ASP A 847 26.01 -4.38 27.65
CA ASP A 847 27.03 -4.32 28.70
C ASP A 847 28.45 -4.43 28.12
N THR A 848 28.66 -5.26 27.08
CA THR A 848 29.94 -5.39 26.36
C THR A 848 30.39 -4.06 25.75
N TYR A 849 29.46 -3.22 25.31
CA TYR A 849 29.78 -1.96 24.62
C TYR A 849 29.63 -0.70 25.48
N ALA A 850 29.32 -0.84 26.77
CA ALA A 850 28.98 0.29 27.64
C ALA A 850 30.10 1.33 27.73
N GLU A 851 31.37 0.89 27.69
CA GLU A 851 32.53 1.78 27.75
C GLU A 851 32.77 2.53 26.43
N TYR A 852 32.53 1.88 25.28
CA TYR A 852 32.68 2.49 23.95
C TYR A 852 31.69 3.60 23.69
N LYS A 853 30.55 3.63 24.40
CA LYS A 853 29.61 4.75 24.34
C LYS A 853 30.30 6.11 24.56
N LYS A 854 31.39 6.15 25.35
CA LYS A 854 32.16 7.37 25.59
C LYS A 854 32.88 7.90 24.33
N LEU A 855 33.10 7.05 23.32
CA LEU A 855 33.74 7.42 22.05
C LEU A 855 32.77 8.11 21.08
N TYR A 856 31.46 7.90 21.22
CA TYR A 856 30.44 8.43 20.31
C TYR A 856 29.61 9.52 20.99
N GLY A 857 29.92 10.77 20.66
CA GLY A 857 29.15 11.91 21.16
C GLY A 857 27.78 12.07 20.47
N PRO A 858 26.90 12.94 20.98
CA PRO A 858 25.61 13.24 20.37
C PRO A 858 25.70 13.59 18.87
N ALA A 859 26.72 14.36 18.49
CA ALA A 859 26.96 14.76 17.10
C ALA A 859 27.16 13.59 16.13
N PHE A 860 27.75 12.47 16.59
CA PHE A 860 27.90 11.27 15.76
C PHE A 860 26.53 10.66 15.41
N PHE A 861 25.67 10.50 16.41
CA PHE A 861 24.32 9.96 16.21
C PHE A 861 23.45 10.91 15.39
N GLU A 862 23.55 12.21 15.64
CA GLU A 862 22.83 13.23 14.87
C GLU A 862 23.23 13.20 13.39
N ALA A 863 24.54 13.06 13.09
CA ALA A 863 25.02 12.94 11.71
C ALA A 863 24.52 11.64 11.05
N MET A 864 24.60 10.51 11.74
CA MET A 864 24.14 9.23 11.21
C MET A 864 22.62 9.21 11.01
N GLU A 865 21.83 9.68 11.99
CA GLU A 865 20.37 9.74 11.91
C GLU A 865 19.89 10.66 10.77
N ALA A 866 20.66 11.70 10.42
CA ALA A 866 20.33 12.60 9.31
C ALA A 866 20.41 11.93 7.92
N ASP A 867 21.35 10.99 7.73
CA ASP A 867 21.58 10.30 6.46
C ASP A 867 21.06 8.85 6.44
N LEU A 868 20.57 8.36 7.59
CA LEU A 868 20.12 6.99 7.79
C LEU A 868 19.15 6.46 6.71
N PRO A 869 18.14 7.21 6.24
CA PRO A 869 17.24 6.73 5.20
C PRO A 869 17.96 6.29 3.92
N LEU A 870 18.97 7.07 3.50
CA LEU A 870 19.76 6.81 2.31
C LEU A 870 20.75 5.67 2.53
N LEU A 871 21.37 5.63 3.70
CA LEU A 871 22.29 4.57 4.08
C LEU A 871 21.58 3.21 4.08
N VAL A 872 20.39 3.12 4.68
CA VAL A 872 19.56 1.91 4.68
C VAL A 872 19.16 1.52 3.25
N ALA A 873 18.60 2.45 2.46
CA ALA A 873 18.16 2.13 1.10
C ALA A 873 19.29 1.59 0.20
N ARG A 874 20.49 2.19 0.29
CA ARG A 874 21.66 1.72 -0.47
C ARG A 874 22.19 0.38 0.04
N SER A 875 22.25 0.20 1.36
CA SER A 875 22.65 -1.07 1.98
C SER A 875 21.68 -2.20 1.59
N GLU A 876 20.38 -1.94 1.53
CA GLU A 876 19.37 -2.90 1.11
C GLU A 876 19.51 -3.30 -0.36
N ASP A 877 19.75 -2.36 -1.29
CA ASP A 877 20.02 -2.70 -2.70
C ASP A 877 21.26 -3.60 -2.83
N PHE A 878 22.35 -3.23 -2.14
CA PHE A 878 23.56 -4.05 -2.09
C PHE A 878 23.27 -5.45 -1.53
N CYS A 879 22.59 -5.54 -0.39
CA CYS A 879 22.21 -6.81 0.23
C CYS A 879 21.41 -7.71 -0.70
N ASN A 880 20.43 -7.16 -1.43
CA ASN A 880 19.62 -7.91 -2.37
C ASN A 880 20.46 -8.50 -3.52
N ARG A 881 21.43 -7.73 -4.05
CA ARG A 881 22.35 -8.20 -5.10
C ARG A 881 23.29 -9.29 -4.59
N VAL A 882 23.91 -9.07 -3.42
CA VAL A 882 24.81 -10.05 -2.79
C VAL A 882 24.05 -11.35 -2.49
N ALA A 883 22.86 -11.28 -1.90
CA ALA A 883 22.04 -12.46 -1.62
C ALA A 883 21.69 -13.23 -2.90
N ALA A 884 21.35 -12.52 -3.98
CA ALA A 884 21.06 -13.14 -5.27
C ALA A 884 22.30 -13.83 -5.88
N ASN A 885 23.47 -13.21 -5.79
CA ASN A 885 24.73 -13.81 -6.29
C ASN A 885 25.17 -14.99 -5.42
N TRP A 886 25.11 -14.86 -4.10
CA TRP A 886 25.41 -15.96 -3.17
C TRP A 886 24.50 -17.16 -3.41
N LEU A 887 23.20 -16.94 -3.61
CA LEU A 887 22.26 -18.03 -3.91
C LEU A 887 22.59 -18.75 -5.24
N LYS A 888 23.12 -18.06 -6.25
CA LYS A 888 23.59 -18.72 -7.49
C LYS A 888 24.77 -19.66 -7.21
N LEU A 889 25.64 -19.32 -6.26
CA LEU A 889 26.78 -20.16 -5.86
C LEU A 889 26.36 -21.37 -5.03
N VAL A 890 25.21 -21.30 -4.34
CA VAL A 890 24.64 -22.45 -3.64
C VAL A 890 24.05 -23.45 -4.62
N VAL A 891 23.44 -22.97 -5.70
CA VAL A 891 22.76 -23.81 -6.71
C VAL A 891 23.72 -24.34 -7.78
N GLY A 892 24.88 -23.69 -7.98
CA GLY A 892 25.87 -23.98 -9.04
C GLY A 892 27.13 -24.70 -8.56
#